data_AF-A0A6P0SF79-F1
#
_entry.id   AF-A0A6P0SF79-F1
#
_cell.length_a   1.000
_cell.length_b   1.000
_cell.length_c   1.000
_cell.angle_alpha   90.00
_cell.angle_beta   90.00
_cell.angle_gamma   90.00
#
_symmetry.space_group_name_H-M   'P 1'
#
loop_
_entity.id
_entity.type
_entity.pdbx_description
1 polymer ?
#
loop_
_entity_poly.entity_id
_entity_poly.type
_entity_poly.pdbx_seq_one_letter_code
_entity_poly.pdbx_strand_id
1 'polypeptide(L)'
;MRILLVEDDEGIAKVVTAALASQHYQVDLATDGDEGIELAEIFKYDLILLDWMLPNLKGIDLCKQLRNARDRTPIILLTAQDTSTNKVEALDAGADDYLVKPLDIPELLARIRAVLRRSSTTLLPVLEWGLLHLDPSNCQVSYDQELLHLTPKEYGLVELFLRNPHRIFSQSFLLDNLWSFEEPPTENAVRAHIKSLRRKLKQAGAKNDLIETVYGLGYRLRETSEEGSAQTKTEKNKGKKVAKKTPSNQKQSKSKSDSSLSPVPNAQSEEPKQSGLSAIWAQQKSKYIKRVNVLEQAVTDWRDGNLTGKLRQEALREAHTLAGSLGSFGFDQASLKSREIEHIFQSGKKASKEIIADLSQLVVELRQQLETEPNVPKPTNTQQLPITQSPFPIPHSPRLLIVDDDVKLAQGLASEVAAWKMQVEVAGDISQARKAIARKRPDVVLLDLCFPDSAGNGLELLAELKTTQPPVPVVVLTVKESFAERVKVARLGARGFLQKPVAPQKLMDAIAKALQQSGPPQAKLLIVDDDPQILDHLRTVLEPWGFQLTLLNDPQKFWETIEQCTPDLLILDVQMPEFSGIELCQVVRNDPRWAELPVLFISAAQDAETVQQVFMAGADDYVQKPIRAPELLARVLNRIERSQLRLTMIAQKNQMLSDK
;
A
#
# COMPACT_ATOMS: atom_id res chain seq x y z
N MET A 1 10.26 2.31 18.96
CA MET A 1 9.34 2.41 17.79
C MET A 1 7.91 2.53 18.29
N ARG A 2 7.08 3.32 17.59
CA ARG A 2 5.68 3.58 17.92
C ARG A 2 4.75 2.90 16.90
N ILE A 3 3.83 2.09 17.38
CA ILE A 3 2.88 1.30 16.59
C ILE A 3 1.47 1.81 16.87
N LEU A 4 0.69 2.05 15.82
CA LEU A 4 -0.75 2.27 15.94
C LEU A 4 -1.44 0.90 15.81
N LEU A 5 -2.23 0.52 16.80
CA LEU A 5 -3.10 -0.65 16.74
C LEU A 5 -4.54 -0.16 16.56
N VAL A 6 -5.21 -0.55 15.48
CA VAL A 6 -6.62 -0.23 15.24
C VAL A 6 -7.41 -1.54 15.26
N GLU A 7 -8.13 -1.80 16.35
CA GLU A 7 -8.80 -3.07 16.65
C GLU A 7 -10.00 -2.82 17.55
N ASP A 8 -11.19 -3.26 17.13
CA ASP A 8 -12.45 -3.07 17.86
C ASP A 8 -12.72 -4.17 18.90
N ASP A 9 -12.14 -5.37 18.73
CA ASP A 9 -12.21 -6.43 19.74
C ASP A 9 -11.27 -6.12 20.92
N GLU A 10 -11.83 -5.69 22.05
CA GLU A 10 -11.07 -5.39 23.27
C GLU A 10 -10.17 -6.55 23.75
N GLY A 11 -10.57 -7.80 23.53
CA GLY A 11 -9.81 -8.97 23.94
C GLY A 11 -8.55 -9.11 23.10
N ILE A 12 -8.68 -9.04 21.78
CA ILE A 12 -7.55 -9.06 20.84
C ILE A 12 -6.65 -7.84 21.10
N ALA A 13 -7.23 -6.64 21.22
CA ALA A 13 -6.50 -5.41 21.46
C ALA A 13 -5.63 -5.50 22.72
N LYS A 14 -6.16 -6.01 23.84
CA LYS A 14 -5.41 -6.19 25.10
C LYS A 14 -4.25 -7.18 24.93
N VAL A 15 -4.49 -8.32 24.29
CA VAL A 15 -3.46 -9.35 24.08
C VAL A 15 -2.33 -8.84 23.19
N VAL A 16 -2.68 -8.21 22.06
CA VAL A 16 -1.69 -7.65 21.12
C VAL A 16 -0.91 -6.51 21.77
N THR A 17 -1.58 -5.59 22.46
CA THR A 17 -0.92 -4.48 23.17
C THR A 17 0.06 -4.99 24.22
N ALA A 18 -0.32 -5.98 25.03
CA ALA A 18 0.56 -6.58 26.03
C ALA A 18 1.77 -7.28 25.39
N ALA A 19 1.55 -8.01 24.30
CA ALA A 19 2.63 -8.68 23.56
C ALA A 19 3.63 -7.68 22.97
N LEU A 20 3.14 -6.60 22.34
CA LEU A 20 3.98 -5.55 21.76
C LEU A 20 4.74 -4.78 22.84
N ALA A 21 4.08 -4.44 23.95
CA ALA A 21 4.72 -3.79 25.09
C ALA A 21 5.83 -4.65 25.71
N SER A 22 5.64 -5.99 25.73
CA SER A 22 6.67 -6.94 26.19
C SER A 22 7.93 -6.91 25.30
N GLN A 23 7.77 -6.60 24.01
CA GLN A 23 8.85 -6.40 23.04
C GLN A 23 9.31 -4.94 22.95
N HIS A 24 8.96 -4.12 23.95
CA HIS A 24 9.39 -2.73 24.07
C HIS A 24 8.87 -1.78 22.98
N TYR A 25 7.82 -2.16 22.23
CA TYR A 25 7.10 -1.25 21.37
C TYR A 25 6.18 -0.33 22.17
N GLN A 26 6.08 0.92 21.74
CA GLN A 26 5.03 1.83 22.20
C GLN A 26 3.79 1.61 21.34
N VAL A 27 2.64 1.40 21.95
CA VAL A 27 1.37 1.14 21.26
C VAL A 27 0.40 2.25 21.61
N ASP A 28 -0.20 2.87 20.59
CA ASP A 28 -1.43 3.62 20.75
C ASP A 28 -2.58 2.78 20.17
N LEU A 29 -3.70 2.75 20.86
CA LEU A 29 -4.87 1.97 20.48
C LEU A 29 -5.95 2.89 19.90
N ALA A 30 -6.52 2.49 18.79
CA ALA A 30 -7.79 2.99 18.26
C ALA A 30 -8.79 1.84 18.19
N THR A 31 -10.05 2.13 18.50
CA THR A 31 -11.12 1.13 18.58
C THR A 31 -12.04 1.13 17.36
N ASP A 32 -11.90 2.11 16.47
CA ASP A 32 -12.60 2.16 15.20
C ASP A 32 -11.74 2.82 14.11
N GLY A 33 -12.23 2.76 12.87
CA GLY A 33 -11.48 3.29 11.73
C GLY A 33 -11.39 4.82 11.67
N ASP A 34 -12.34 5.55 12.28
CA ASP A 34 -12.32 7.02 12.31
C ASP A 34 -11.24 7.51 13.29
N GLU A 35 -11.20 6.93 14.50
CA GLU A 35 -10.12 7.17 15.47
C GLU A 35 -8.76 6.75 14.89
N GLY A 36 -8.72 5.63 14.18
CA GLY A 36 -7.50 5.14 13.52
C GLY A 36 -6.92 6.11 12.49
N ILE A 37 -7.76 6.71 11.64
CA ILE A 37 -7.29 7.68 10.64
C ILE A 37 -6.88 9.01 11.29
N GLU A 38 -7.63 9.48 12.28
CA GLU A 38 -7.30 10.70 13.03
C GLU A 38 -5.92 10.59 13.70
N LEU A 39 -5.66 9.47 14.39
CA LEU A 39 -4.35 9.24 15.02
C LEU A 39 -3.23 9.16 13.98
N ALA A 40 -3.44 8.46 12.86
CA ALA A 40 -2.45 8.32 11.79
C ALA A 40 -2.11 9.66 11.11
N GLU A 41 -3.04 10.62 11.06
CA GLU A 41 -2.78 11.97 10.54
C GLU A 41 -2.06 12.88 11.54
N ILE A 42 -2.33 12.72 12.83
CA ILE A 42 -1.78 13.57 13.90
C ILE A 42 -0.36 13.14 14.27
N PHE A 43 -0.11 11.84 14.38
CA PHE A 43 1.15 11.28 14.84
C PHE A 43 1.89 10.53 13.72
N LYS A 44 3.21 10.46 13.85
CA LYS A 44 4.02 9.59 12.98
C LYS A 44 4.22 8.24 13.64
N TYR A 45 3.78 7.20 12.96
CA TYR A 45 3.96 5.82 13.38
C TYR A 45 5.05 5.12 12.56
N ASP A 46 5.72 4.15 13.18
CA ASP A 46 6.68 3.28 12.49
C ASP A 46 5.96 2.09 11.81
N LEU A 47 4.76 1.74 12.28
CA LEU A 47 3.91 0.67 11.77
C LEU A 47 2.46 0.89 12.21
N ILE A 48 1.51 0.48 11.38
CA ILE A 48 0.09 0.39 11.71
C ILE A 48 -0.35 -1.09 11.64
N LEU A 49 -0.88 -1.61 12.74
CA LEU A 49 -1.62 -2.86 12.79
C LEU A 49 -3.11 -2.53 12.67
N LEU A 50 -3.78 -3.07 11.67
CA LEU A 50 -5.09 -2.61 11.27
C LEU A 50 -6.05 -3.78 11.09
N ASP A 51 -7.09 -3.88 11.91
CA ASP A 51 -8.17 -4.84 11.63
C ASP A 51 -8.86 -4.46 10.32
N TRP A 52 -9.07 -5.46 9.48
CA TRP A 52 -9.87 -5.39 8.28
C TRP A 52 -11.31 -4.93 8.56
N MET A 53 -11.94 -5.50 9.59
CA MET A 53 -13.38 -5.38 9.87
C MET A 53 -13.64 -4.43 11.04
N LEU A 54 -13.36 -3.16 10.83
CA LEU A 54 -13.63 -2.12 11.83
C LEU A 54 -15.04 -1.52 11.68
N PRO A 55 -15.64 -1.05 12.78
CA PRO A 55 -16.83 -0.21 12.74
C PRO A 55 -16.52 1.15 12.09
N ASN A 56 -17.58 1.79 11.57
CA ASN A 56 -17.55 3.05 10.82
C ASN A 56 -16.76 2.98 9.50
N LEU A 57 -15.44 3.02 9.57
CA LEU A 57 -14.53 2.93 8.43
C LEU A 57 -13.79 1.58 8.45
N LYS A 58 -14.03 0.75 7.43
CA LYS A 58 -13.34 -0.54 7.30
C LYS A 58 -11.84 -0.33 7.17
N GLY A 59 -11.04 -1.17 7.82
CA GLY A 59 -9.59 -1.01 7.80
C GLY A 59 -8.96 -1.17 6.42
N ILE A 60 -9.52 -1.99 5.53
CA ILE A 60 -9.05 -2.02 4.15
C ILE A 60 -9.23 -0.67 3.42
N ASP A 61 -10.31 0.05 3.71
CA ASP A 61 -10.58 1.34 3.10
C ASP A 61 -9.72 2.44 3.75
N LEU A 62 -9.47 2.35 5.06
CA LEU A 62 -8.46 3.16 5.76
C LEU A 62 -7.07 2.97 5.13
N CYS A 63 -6.64 1.72 4.90
CA CYS A 63 -5.38 1.41 4.23
C CYS A 63 -5.28 2.09 2.85
N LYS A 64 -6.32 1.99 2.03
CA LYS A 64 -6.38 2.66 0.71
C LYS A 64 -6.31 4.19 0.85
N GLN A 65 -7.00 4.76 1.83
CA GLN A 65 -6.97 6.21 2.08
C GLN A 65 -5.56 6.69 2.42
N LEU A 66 -4.89 6.02 3.36
CA LEU A 66 -3.49 6.33 3.71
C LEU A 66 -2.57 6.23 2.50
N ARG A 67 -2.71 5.18 1.68
CA ARG A 67 -1.90 5.01 0.46
C ARG A 67 -2.18 6.08 -0.58
N ASN A 68 -3.42 6.50 -0.76
CA ASN A 68 -3.80 7.60 -1.65
C ASN A 68 -3.26 8.96 -1.19
N ALA A 69 -3.19 9.17 0.13
CA ALA A 69 -2.53 10.32 0.75
C ALA A 69 -0.99 10.28 0.61
N ARG A 70 -0.45 9.24 -0.04
CA ARG A 70 0.98 8.94 -0.19
C ARG A 70 1.66 8.63 1.14
N ASP A 71 0.90 8.27 2.17
CA ASP A 71 1.47 7.74 3.40
C ASP A 71 2.11 6.37 3.10
N ARG A 72 3.38 6.25 3.48
CA ARG A 72 4.23 5.07 3.29
C ARG A 72 4.49 4.31 4.58
N THR A 73 3.87 4.74 5.69
CA THR A 73 3.91 4.01 6.96
C THR A 73 3.53 2.56 6.69
N PRO A 74 4.36 1.58 7.10
CA PRO A 74 4.05 0.18 6.90
C PRO A 74 2.72 -0.20 7.54
N ILE A 75 1.92 -1.02 6.86
CA ILE A 75 0.60 -1.48 7.35
C ILE A 75 0.56 -3.01 7.32
N ILE A 76 0.21 -3.63 8.44
CA ILE A 76 -0.15 -5.06 8.50
C ILE A 76 -1.66 -5.16 8.75
N LEU A 77 -2.38 -5.78 7.82
CA LEU A 77 -3.82 -6.02 7.96
C LEU A 77 -4.07 -7.28 8.79
N LEU A 78 -4.87 -7.18 9.84
CA LEU A 78 -5.37 -8.31 10.62
C LEU A 78 -6.74 -8.69 10.07
N THR A 79 -6.99 -9.97 9.78
CA THR A 79 -8.26 -10.38 9.17
C THR A 79 -8.75 -11.71 9.70
N ALA A 80 -10.06 -11.85 9.92
CA ALA A 80 -10.67 -13.15 10.23
C ALA A 80 -10.83 -14.05 8.99
N GLN A 81 -10.49 -13.56 7.79
CA GLN A 81 -10.76 -14.24 6.53
C GLN A 81 -9.49 -14.86 5.96
N ASP A 82 -9.51 -16.18 5.74
CA ASP A 82 -8.33 -16.98 5.39
C ASP A 82 -8.21 -17.31 3.88
N THR A 83 -9.16 -16.84 3.06
CA THR A 83 -9.21 -17.20 1.64
C THR A 83 -8.10 -16.50 0.84
N SER A 84 -7.58 -17.17 -0.19
CA SER A 84 -6.55 -16.58 -1.06
C SER A 84 -6.99 -15.29 -1.73
N THR A 85 -8.29 -15.11 -1.97
CA THR A 85 -8.85 -13.88 -2.56
C THR A 85 -8.65 -12.69 -1.64
N ASN A 86 -8.89 -12.87 -0.34
CA ASN A 86 -8.89 -11.78 0.63
C ASN A 86 -7.45 -11.39 1.01
N LYS A 87 -6.56 -12.38 1.05
CA LYS A 87 -5.11 -12.19 1.16
C LYS A 87 -4.56 -11.31 0.02
N VAL A 88 -4.97 -11.58 -1.21
CA VAL A 88 -4.59 -10.77 -2.38
C VAL A 88 -5.18 -9.36 -2.29
N GLU A 89 -6.46 -9.25 -1.92
CA GLU A 89 -7.12 -7.95 -1.79
C GLU A 89 -6.46 -7.06 -0.72
N ALA A 90 -5.98 -7.63 0.39
CA ALA A 90 -5.17 -6.91 1.39
C ALA A 90 -3.92 -6.27 0.77
N LEU A 91 -3.17 -7.05 0.00
CA LEU A 91 -1.92 -6.62 -0.61
C LEU A 91 -2.17 -5.60 -1.74
N ASP A 92 -3.22 -5.80 -2.54
CA ASP A 92 -3.65 -4.87 -3.60
C ASP A 92 -4.12 -3.52 -3.05
N ALA A 93 -4.68 -3.50 -1.82
CA ALA A 93 -5.02 -2.27 -1.11
C ALA A 93 -3.78 -1.46 -0.69
N GLY A 94 -2.59 -2.08 -0.74
CA GLY A 94 -1.31 -1.47 -0.42
C GLY A 94 -0.76 -1.84 0.95
N ALA A 95 -1.33 -2.84 1.63
CA ALA A 95 -0.75 -3.39 2.86
C ALA A 95 0.64 -4.01 2.58
N ASP A 96 1.50 -3.97 3.60
CA ASP A 96 2.87 -4.49 3.56
C ASP A 96 2.91 -5.96 3.98
N ASP A 97 1.95 -6.40 4.80
CA ASP A 97 1.66 -7.79 5.09
C ASP A 97 0.20 -7.94 5.55
N TYR A 98 -0.23 -9.18 5.77
CA TYR A 98 -1.48 -9.48 6.46
C TYR A 98 -1.29 -10.68 7.40
N LEU A 99 -2.15 -10.78 8.41
CA LEU A 99 -2.19 -11.92 9.33
C LEU A 99 -3.64 -12.36 9.56
N VAL A 100 -3.86 -13.68 9.54
CA VAL A 100 -5.19 -14.26 9.73
C VAL A 100 -5.44 -14.51 11.22
N LYS A 101 -6.62 -14.15 11.73
CA LYS A 101 -7.07 -14.42 13.09
C LYS A 101 -7.56 -15.88 13.20
N PRO A 102 -7.32 -16.59 14.32
CA PRO A 102 -6.71 -16.12 15.57
C PRO A 102 -5.20 -15.88 15.43
N LEU A 103 -4.70 -14.84 16.12
CA LEU A 103 -3.32 -14.40 15.99
C LEU A 103 -2.35 -15.32 16.75
N ASP A 104 -1.36 -15.87 16.06
CA ASP A 104 -0.15 -16.40 16.68
C ASP A 104 0.77 -15.23 17.04
N ILE A 105 0.98 -15.01 18.34
CA ILE A 105 1.75 -13.86 18.85
C ILE A 105 3.23 -13.92 18.42
N PRO A 106 3.94 -15.04 18.57
CA PRO A 106 5.26 -15.23 17.98
C PRO A 106 5.33 -14.86 16.49
N GLU A 107 4.38 -15.32 15.67
CA GLU A 107 4.33 -15.00 14.24
C GLU A 107 4.11 -13.51 13.99
N LEU A 108 3.13 -12.90 14.68
CA LEU A 108 2.85 -11.46 14.57
C LEU A 108 4.11 -10.65 14.85
N LEU A 109 4.81 -10.94 15.94
CA LEU A 109 6.04 -10.25 16.30
C LEU A 109 7.14 -10.44 15.25
N ALA A 110 7.24 -11.63 14.66
CA ALA A 110 8.19 -11.92 13.58
C ALA A 110 7.90 -11.09 12.31
N ARG A 111 6.63 -11.00 11.90
CA ARG A 111 6.19 -10.19 10.75
C ARG A 111 6.40 -8.70 10.98
N ILE A 112 6.12 -8.21 12.18
CA ILE A 112 6.37 -6.82 12.58
C ILE A 112 7.84 -6.48 12.40
N ARG A 113 8.75 -7.31 12.92
CA ARG A 113 10.19 -7.10 12.77
C ARG A 113 10.61 -7.12 11.31
N ALA A 114 10.10 -8.06 10.52
CA ALA A 114 10.40 -8.15 9.09
C ALA A 114 9.96 -6.90 8.34
N VAL A 115 8.77 -6.38 8.61
CA VAL A 115 8.23 -5.16 7.99
C VAL A 115 9.04 -3.93 8.41
N LEU A 116 9.32 -3.77 9.70
CA LEU A 116 10.04 -2.61 10.25
C LEU A 116 11.48 -2.52 9.74
N ARG A 117 12.16 -3.65 9.56
CA ARG A 117 13.51 -3.74 8.97
C ARG A 117 13.58 -3.10 7.58
N ARG A 118 12.50 -3.17 6.80
CA ARG A 118 12.45 -2.65 5.41
C ARG A 118 12.31 -1.13 5.34
N SER A 119 11.61 -0.55 6.30
CA SER A 119 11.28 0.88 6.37
C SER A 119 12.39 1.76 6.96
N SER A 120 13.34 1.19 7.70
CA SER A 120 14.49 1.95 8.19
C SER A 120 15.50 2.21 7.08
N THR A 121 15.72 3.49 6.75
CA THR A 121 16.74 3.93 5.77
C THR A 121 18.18 3.69 6.25
N THR A 122 18.31 3.22 7.48
CA THR A 122 19.53 2.67 8.05
C THR A 122 19.33 1.17 8.11
N LEU A 123 20.26 0.41 7.50
CA LEU A 123 20.61 -0.93 7.96
C LEU A 123 20.46 -0.93 9.48
N LEU A 124 19.84 -1.96 10.07
CA LEU A 124 19.94 -2.16 11.51
C LEU A 124 21.07 -3.17 11.73
N PRO A 125 22.36 -2.79 11.53
CA PRO A 125 23.40 -3.58 12.14
C PRO A 125 23.14 -3.57 13.64
N VAL A 126 23.70 -4.55 14.33
CA VAL A 126 23.89 -4.45 15.78
C VAL A 126 24.44 -3.05 16.05
N LEU A 127 23.70 -2.25 16.82
CA LEU A 127 24.10 -0.89 17.15
C LEU A 127 25.17 -0.98 18.22
N GLU A 128 26.35 -0.47 17.93
CA GLU A 128 27.53 -0.62 18.79
C GLU A 128 28.02 0.72 19.32
N TRP A 129 28.41 0.75 20.59
CA TRP A 129 29.11 1.87 21.20
C TRP A 129 30.10 1.36 22.26
N GLY A 130 31.35 1.21 21.87
CA GLY A 130 32.35 0.53 22.68
C GLY A 130 31.97 -0.94 22.88
N LEU A 131 31.80 -1.38 24.12
CA LEU A 131 31.37 -2.76 24.45
C LEU A 131 29.84 -2.92 24.54
N LEU A 132 29.07 -1.83 24.35
CA LEU A 132 27.61 -1.87 24.35
C LEU A 132 27.10 -2.24 22.96
N HIS A 133 26.32 -3.32 22.88
CA HIS A 133 25.71 -3.81 21.66
C HIS A 133 24.19 -3.85 21.84
N LEU A 134 23.44 -3.41 20.84
CA LEU A 134 21.98 -3.55 20.78
C LEU A 134 21.62 -4.19 19.46
N ASP A 135 20.93 -5.32 19.50
CA ASP A 135 20.38 -5.99 18.33
C ASP A 135 18.89 -5.65 18.20
N PRO A 136 18.49 -4.81 17.22
CA PRO A 136 17.10 -4.43 17.05
C PRO A 136 16.22 -5.59 16.57
N SER A 137 16.81 -6.66 16.02
CA SER A 137 16.09 -7.80 15.44
C SER A 137 15.55 -8.78 16.48
N ASN A 138 16.08 -8.75 17.70
CA ASN A 138 15.59 -9.57 18.83
C ASN A 138 15.37 -8.73 20.09
N CYS A 139 15.49 -7.40 20.00
CA CYS A 139 15.40 -6.45 21.11
C CYS A 139 16.35 -6.76 22.27
N GLN A 140 17.52 -7.36 21.97
CA GLN A 140 18.52 -7.67 22.99
C GLN A 140 19.54 -6.55 23.09
N VAL A 141 19.95 -6.27 24.33
CA VAL A 141 21.07 -5.37 24.63
C VAL A 141 22.08 -6.18 25.41
N SER A 142 23.36 -6.09 25.04
CA SER A 142 24.44 -6.70 25.79
C SER A 142 25.57 -5.70 26.02
N TYR A 143 26.31 -5.89 27.10
CA TYR A 143 27.53 -5.15 27.36
C TYR A 143 28.65 -6.16 27.60
N ASP A 144 29.71 -6.09 26.80
CA ASP A 144 30.82 -7.07 26.83
C ASP A 144 30.33 -8.53 26.75
N GLN A 145 29.39 -8.79 25.83
CA GLN A 145 28.71 -10.08 25.62
C GLN A 145 27.78 -10.55 26.77
N GLU A 146 27.65 -9.79 27.86
CA GLU A 146 26.70 -10.08 28.94
C GLU A 146 25.34 -9.42 28.67
N LEU A 147 24.26 -10.20 28.69
CA LEU A 147 22.92 -9.73 28.33
C LEU A 147 22.32 -8.83 29.42
N LEU A 148 21.86 -7.65 29.02
CA LEU A 148 21.27 -6.65 29.91
C LEU A 148 19.75 -6.78 29.94
N HIS A 149 19.19 -7.07 31.12
CA HIS A 149 17.75 -7.03 31.33
C HIS A 149 17.24 -5.59 31.51
N LEU A 150 16.79 -4.97 30.43
CA LEU A 150 16.25 -3.61 30.42
C LEU A 150 14.72 -3.60 30.48
N THR A 151 14.16 -2.54 31.06
CA THR A 151 12.72 -2.23 30.93
C THR A 151 12.45 -1.57 29.56
N PRO A 152 11.20 -1.52 29.08
CA PRO A 152 10.87 -0.91 27.79
C PRO A 152 11.41 0.51 27.61
N LYS A 153 11.28 1.36 28.62
CA LYS A 153 11.78 2.74 28.58
C LYS A 153 13.31 2.80 28.60
N GLU A 154 13.96 1.89 29.31
CA GLU A 154 15.42 1.81 29.32
C GLU A 154 15.97 1.31 27.98
N TYR A 155 15.33 0.32 27.36
CA TYR A 155 15.65 -0.14 26.00
C TYR A 155 15.49 0.99 24.99
N GLY A 156 14.33 1.66 24.99
CA GLY A 156 14.06 2.77 24.07
C GLY A 156 15.06 3.93 24.24
N LEU A 157 15.52 4.19 25.47
CA LEU A 157 16.61 5.14 25.72
C LEU A 157 17.92 4.68 25.07
N VAL A 158 18.33 3.43 25.28
CA VAL A 158 19.58 2.88 24.70
C VAL A 158 19.52 2.90 23.17
N GLU A 159 18.42 2.44 22.58
CA GLU A 159 18.22 2.45 21.13
C GLU A 159 18.31 3.87 20.56
N LEU A 160 17.61 4.83 21.19
CA LEU A 160 17.57 6.21 20.74
C LEU A 160 18.94 6.89 20.82
N PHE A 161 19.71 6.59 21.88
CA PHE A 161 21.09 7.02 22.03
C PHE A 161 22.02 6.39 20.99
N LEU A 162 21.99 5.07 20.80
CA LEU A 162 22.87 4.35 19.87
C LEU A 162 22.59 4.70 18.40
N ARG A 163 21.34 5.02 18.05
CA ARG A 163 20.98 5.54 16.72
C ARG A 163 21.51 6.95 16.45
N ASN A 164 21.83 7.71 17.51
CA ASN A 164 22.26 9.10 17.42
C ASN A 164 23.38 9.41 18.43
N PRO A 165 24.54 8.75 18.33
CA PRO A 165 25.49 8.67 19.44
C PRO A 165 26.12 10.00 19.86
N HIS A 166 26.13 11.00 18.96
CA HIS A 166 26.68 12.33 19.25
C HIS A 166 25.61 13.37 19.60
N ARG A 167 24.32 13.01 19.57
CA ARG A 167 23.21 13.95 19.78
C ARG A 167 22.90 14.12 21.27
N ILE A 168 22.59 15.36 21.67
CA ILE A 168 22.01 15.67 22.98
C ILE A 168 20.49 15.60 22.86
N PHE A 169 19.86 14.83 23.74
CA PHE A 169 18.41 14.68 23.83
C PHE A 169 17.87 15.42 25.05
N SER A 170 16.96 16.37 24.82
CA SER A 170 16.28 17.10 25.89
C SER A 170 15.29 16.18 26.62
N GLN A 171 14.95 16.56 27.85
CA GLN A 171 13.98 15.80 28.64
C GLN A 171 12.60 15.76 27.96
N SER A 172 12.14 16.87 27.36
CA SER A 172 10.89 16.92 26.60
C SER A 172 10.89 15.99 25.39
N PHE A 173 11.98 15.99 24.60
CA PHE A 173 12.08 15.14 23.42
C PHE A 173 12.04 13.64 23.77
N LEU A 174 12.68 13.27 24.89
CA LEU A 174 12.63 11.89 25.38
C LEU A 174 11.22 11.52 25.84
N LEU A 175 10.51 12.44 26.51
CA LEU A 175 9.11 12.25 26.92
C LEU A 175 8.21 11.98 25.71
N ASP A 176 8.26 12.87 24.71
CA ASP A 176 7.38 12.81 23.54
C ASP A 176 7.61 11.57 22.65
N ASN A 177 8.82 11.00 22.66
CA ASN A 177 9.17 9.82 21.84
C ASN A 177 9.08 8.48 22.55
N LEU A 178 9.09 8.45 23.88
CA LEU A 178 9.17 7.19 24.62
C LEU A 178 7.97 6.93 25.53
N TRP A 179 7.06 7.88 25.75
CA TRP A 179 5.86 7.72 26.59
C TRP A 179 4.57 7.82 25.77
N SER A 180 3.57 6.97 26.09
CA SER A 180 2.25 6.94 25.45
C SER A 180 1.32 8.01 26.03
N PHE A 181 0.31 8.39 25.25
CA PHE A 181 -0.63 9.45 25.61
C PHE A 181 -1.51 9.08 26.83
N GLU A 182 -1.83 7.80 26.98
CA GLU A 182 -2.68 7.28 28.05
C GLU A 182 -1.98 7.18 29.42
N GLU A 183 -0.64 7.20 29.45
CA GLU A 183 0.17 7.19 30.68
C GLU A 183 1.05 8.45 30.76
N PRO A 184 0.49 9.62 31.12
CA PRO A 184 1.26 10.85 31.21
C PRO A 184 2.38 10.71 32.26
N PRO A 185 3.65 10.93 31.87
CA PRO A 185 4.80 10.70 32.73
C PRO A 185 4.86 11.68 33.90
N THR A 186 5.39 11.23 35.03
CA THR A 186 5.75 12.14 36.13
C THR A 186 6.93 13.04 35.73
N GLU A 187 7.00 14.24 36.31
CA GLU A 187 8.02 15.27 36.00
C GLU A 187 9.48 14.77 36.12
N ASN A 188 9.69 13.66 36.84
CA ASN A 188 10.99 13.01 37.06
C ASN A 188 11.14 11.63 36.37
N ALA A 189 10.20 11.18 35.54
CA ALA A 189 10.21 9.84 34.94
C ALA A 189 11.50 9.58 34.14
N VAL A 190 11.88 10.50 33.24
CA VAL A 190 13.13 10.39 32.45
C VAL A 190 14.36 10.23 33.37
N ARG A 191 14.44 11.04 34.42
CA ARG A 191 15.58 11.01 35.38
C ARG A 191 15.67 9.66 36.09
N ALA A 192 14.53 9.09 36.49
CA ALA A 192 14.47 7.79 37.15
C ALA A 192 14.97 6.66 36.23
N HIS A 193 14.52 6.64 34.97
CA HIS A 193 14.96 5.64 34.00
C HIS A 193 16.43 5.80 33.61
N ILE A 194 16.93 7.02 33.40
CA ILE A 194 18.36 7.26 33.17
C ILE A 194 19.21 6.76 34.36
N LYS A 195 18.78 7.04 35.60
CA LYS A 195 19.48 6.57 36.80
C LYS A 195 19.49 5.04 36.89
N SER A 196 18.37 4.39 36.59
CA SER A 196 18.28 2.92 36.61
C SER A 196 19.13 2.28 35.50
N LEU A 197 19.09 2.82 34.28
CA LEU A 197 19.90 2.37 33.15
C LEU A 197 21.40 2.46 33.44
N ARG A 198 21.88 3.58 33.97
CA ARG A 198 23.29 3.74 34.38
C ARG A 198 23.71 2.70 35.42
N ARG A 199 22.84 2.40 36.38
CA ARG A 199 23.11 1.37 37.40
C ARG A 199 23.27 -0.02 36.76
N LYS A 200 22.39 -0.40 35.83
CA LYS A 200 22.44 -1.69 35.14
C LYS A 200 23.69 -1.81 34.26
N LEU A 201 24.03 -0.76 33.51
CA LEU A 201 25.27 -0.72 32.70
C LEU A 201 26.52 -0.85 33.57
N LYS A 202 26.56 -0.20 34.73
CA LYS A 202 27.67 -0.32 35.68
C LYS A 202 27.78 -1.73 36.29
N GLN A 203 26.65 -2.39 36.54
CA GLN A 203 26.62 -3.77 37.04
C GLN A 203 27.17 -4.77 36.02
N ALA A 204 26.91 -4.56 34.73
CA ALA A 204 27.46 -5.34 33.62
C ALA A 204 28.94 -5.01 33.29
N GLY A 205 29.64 -4.23 34.12
CA GLY A 205 31.08 -3.98 33.96
C GLY A 205 31.46 -2.68 33.24
N ALA A 206 30.52 -1.77 32.96
CA ALA A 206 30.86 -0.46 32.41
C ALA A 206 31.68 0.39 33.42
N LYS A 207 32.97 0.60 33.10
CA LYS A 207 33.91 1.34 33.96
C LYS A 207 33.61 2.85 34.04
N ASN A 208 33.01 3.40 33.00
CA ASN A 208 32.62 4.81 32.89
C ASN A 208 31.09 4.95 32.74
N ASP A 209 30.56 6.10 33.17
CA ASP A 209 29.17 6.45 32.91
C ASP A 209 28.97 6.72 31.42
N LEU A 210 28.47 5.72 30.70
CA LEU A 210 28.27 5.75 29.23
C LEU A 210 27.28 6.82 28.80
N ILE A 211 26.35 7.18 29.68
CA ILE A 211 25.34 8.22 29.43
C ILE A 211 25.76 9.44 30.25
N GLU A 212 26.12 10.53 29.59
CA GLU A 212 26.47 11.81 30.20
C GLU A 212 25.23 12.68 30.42
N THR A 213 25.17 13.40 31.56
CA THR A 213 24.19 14.48 31.76
C THR A 213 24.83 15.80 31.34
N VAL A 214 24.28 16.46 30.33
CA VAL A 214 24.67 17.80 29.90
C VAL A 214 23.75 18.81 30.60
N TYR A 215 24.25 19.45 31.66
CA TYR A 215 23.46 20.36 32.50
C TYR A 215 22.75 21.44 31.66
N GLY A 216 21.43 21.57 31.87
CA GLY A 216 20.58 22.53 31.16
C GLY A 216 20.16 22.12 29.74
N LEU A 217 20.70 21.03 29.18
CA LEU A 217 20.46 20.62 27.80
C LEU A 217 19.87 19.20 27.67
N GLY A 218 20.27 18.25 28.52
CA GLY A 218 19.71 16.89 28.51
C GLY A 218 20.75 15.78 28.66
N TYR A 219 20.63 14.72 27.85
CA TYR A 219 21.44 13.50 27.95
C TYR A 219 22.09 13.12 26.62
N ARG A 220 23.26 12.48 26.65
CA ARG A 220 24.09 12.09 25.49
C ARG A 220 24.94 10.86 25.80
N LEU A 221 25.38 10.08 24.80
CA LEU A 221 26.45 9.09 24.97
C LEU A 221 27.84 9.73 25.09
N ARG A 222 28.63 9.26 26.05
CA ARG A 222 30.00 9.72 26.28
C ARG A 222 30.95 9.09 25.24
N GLU A 223 31.80 9.91 24.63
CA GLU A 223 32.84 9.46 23.69
C GLU A 223 33.83 8.50 24.38
N THR A 224 34.15 7.40 23.69
CA THR A 224 35.17 6.45 24.11
C THR A 224 36.54 7.04 23.79
N SER A 225 37.25 7.55 24.79
CA SER A 225 38.66 7.92 24.63
C SER A 225 39.50 6.64 24.51
N GLU A 226 40.06 6.37 23.33
CA GLU A 226 41.09 5.34 23.14
C GLU A 226 42.32 5.69 23.99
N GLU A 227 42.55 4.96 25.08
CA GLU A 227 43.84 4.95 25.76
C GLU A 227 44.78 3.98 25.03
N GLY A 228 45.62 4.51 24.13
CA GLY A 228 46.60 3.67 23.45
C GLY A 228 47.40 4.29 22.30
N SER A 229 48.05 5.45 22.47
CA SER A 229 49.22 5.75 21.64
C SER A 229 50.26 6.61 22.35
N ALA A 230 51.51 6.30 22.00
CA ALA A 230 52.74 6.58 22.70
C ALA A 230 53.07 8.07 22.91
N GLN A 231 53.78 8.29 24.02
CA GLN A 231 54.80 9.32 24.24
C GLN A 231 55.18 10.17 23.01
N THR A 232 54.99 11.48 23.09
CA THR A 232 56.06 12.40 22.72
C THR A 232 56.01 13.64 23.60
N LYS A 233 57.07 13.80 24.40
CA LYS A 233 57.41 15.05 25.06
C LYS A 233 57.71 16.10 23.98
N THR A 234 57.12 17.28 24.05
CA THR A 234 57.85 18.51 23.74
C THR A 234 57.18 19.72 24.38
N GLU A 235 58.06 20.62 24.80
CA GLU A 235 57.87 21.62 25.83
C GLU A 235 57.16 22.88 25.35
N LYS A 236 56.51 23.54 26.31
CA LYS A 236 56.38 24.99 26.52
C LYS A 236 56.80 25.90 25.35
N ASN A 237 55.87 26.74 24.91
CA ASN A 237 56.13 28.17 25.07
C ASN A 237 54.90 29.07 25.21
N LYS A 238 55.07 30.08 26.05
CA LYS A 238 54.12 31.11 26.45
C LYS A 238 53.89 32.13 25.34
N GLY A 239 52.68 32.69 25.29
CA GLY A 239 52.54 34.15 25.36
C GLY A 239 51.66 34.86 24.30
N LYS A 240 50.80 35.72 24.86
CA LYS A 240 50.33 37.03 24.35
C LYS A 240 49.11 37.10 23.41
N LYS A 241 48.04 37.62 24.03
CA LYS A 241 47.16 38.73 23.59
C LYS A 241 47.52 39.38 22.25
N VAL A 242 46.51 39.72 21.44
CA VAL A 242 46.09 41.10 21.14
C VAL A 242 44.76 41.09 20.36
N ALA A 243 43.93 42.08 20.71
CA ALA A 243 42.63 42.39 20.15
C ALA A 243 42.69 43.12 18.79
N LYS A 244 41.48 43.37 18.26
CA LYS A 244 41.03 44.51 17.43
C LYS A 244 40.74 44.26 15.94
N LYS A 245 39.46 44.52 15.66
CA LYS A 245 38.94 45.54 14.72
C LYS A 245 38.58 45.10 13.29
N THR A 246 37.27 45.15 13.07
CA THR A 246 36.60 45.71 11.87
C THR A 246 37.27 47.00 11.37
N PRO A 247 37.16 47.33 10.07
CA PRO A 247 36.07 48.23 9.71
C PRO A 247 35.39 47.98 8.33
N SER A 248 34.20 48.55 8.29
CA SER A 248 33.30 48.93 7.19
C SER A 248 33.89 49.64 5.96
N ASN A 249 33.27 49.43 4.79
CA ASN A 249 32.68 50.48 3.92
C ASN A 249 32.02 49.83 2.68
N GLN A 250 30.71 49.99 2.43
CA GLN A 250 30.00 51.08 1.74
C GLN A 250 30.29 51.25 0.23
N LYS A 251 29.26 51.02 -0.60
CA LYS A 251 28.68 51.88 -1.67
C LYS A 251 27.70 51.03 -2.51
N GLN A 252 26.38 51.17 -2.40
CA GLN A 252 25.48 52.15 -3.05
C GLN A 252 25.69 52.39 -4.55
N SER A 253 24.69 51.98 -5.35
CA SER A 253 24.09 52.79 -6.41
C SER A 253 22.65 52.33 -6.70
N LYS A 254 21.70 53.27 -6.57
CA LYS A 254 20.28 53.19 -6.95
C LYS A 254 20.11 53.59 -8.42
N SER A 255 19.07 53.10 -9.07
CA SER A 255 18.21 53.91 -9.96
C SER A 255 16.79 53.32 -10.06
N LYS A 256 15.81 54.20 -9.86
CA LYS A 256 14.35 54.01 -9.99
C LYS A 256 13.86 54.54 -11.35
N SER A 257 12.76 53.99 -11.86
CA SER A 257 11.59 54.70 -12.42
C SER A 257 10.58 53.62 -12.87
N ASP A 258 9.33 53.43 -12.44
CA ASP A 258 8.14 54.21 -12.07
C ASP A 258 6.97 54.03 -13.09
N SER A 259 5.78 53.78 -12.54
CA SER A 259 4.41 53.94 -13.07
C SER A 259 3.86 53.08 -14.24
N SER A 260 2.75 52.35 -13.98
CA SER A 260 1.38 52.77 -14.36
C SER A 260 0.33 51.65 -14.15
N LEU A 261 -0.92 52.07 -13.92
CA LEU A 261 -2.08 51.37 -13.37
C LEU A 261 -3.17 51.08 -14.44
N SER A 262 -3.84 49.92 -14.31
CA SER A 262 -5.25 49.57 -14.64
C SER A 262 -5.67 49.36 -16.13
N PRO A 263 -6.81 48.67 -16.46
CA PRO A 263 -7.81 47.96 -15.64
C PRO A 263 -8.22 46.53 -16.14
N VAL A 264 -9.01 45.86 -15.30
CA VAL A 264 -9.74 44.58 -15.50
C VAL A 264 -10.99 44.77 -16.38
N PRO A 265 -11.40 43.80 -17.23
CA PRO A 265 -12.79 43.67 -17.68
C PRO A 265 -13.54 42.56 -16.95
N ASN A 266 -14.69 42.94 -16.39
CA ASN A 266 -15.76 42.07 -15.88
C ASN A 266 -16.30 41.15 -16.99
N ALA A 267 -16.52 39.88 -16.66
CA ALA A 267 -17.42 38.99 -17.41
C ALA A 267 -18.43 38.34 -16.45
N GLN A 268 -19.65 38.83 -16.62
CA GLN A 268 -20.98 38.35 -16.25
C GLN A 268 -21.12 36.92 -15.70
N SER A 269 -21.90 36.86 -14.63
CA SER A 269 -22.55 35.69 -14.03
C SER A 269 -23.37 34.88 -15.05
N GLU A 270 -22.95 33.64 -15.31
CA GLU A 270 -23.83 32.57 -15.81
C GLU A 270 -24.33 31.74 -14.62
N GLU A 271 -25.65 31.52 -14.56
CA GLU A 271 -26.31 30.57 -13.67
C GLU A 271 -25.75 29.14 -13.81
N PRO A 272 -25.76 28.30 -12.77
CA PRO A 272 -25.22 26.96 -12.85
C PRO A 272 -26.13 26.08 -13.73
N LYS A 273 -25.67 25.79 -14.95
CA LYS A 273 -26.23 24.76 -15.83
C LYS A 273 -26.31 23.44 -15.06
N GLN A 274 -27.52 22.87 -14.96
CA GLN A 274 -27.76 21.52 -14.45
C GLN A 274 -26.79 20.53 -15.09
N SER A 275 -26.25 19.60 -14.30
CA SER A 275 -25.32 18.57 -14.78
C SER A 275 -25.95 17.76 -15.93
N GLY A 276 -25.16 17.46 -16.96
CA GLY A 276 -25.63 16.72 -18.14
C GLY A 276 -26.24 15.35 -17.81
N LEU A 277 -25.83 14.73 -16.69
CA LEU A 277 -26.37 13.46 -16.19
C LEU A 277 -27.83 13.56 -15.74
N SER A 278 -28.25 14.69 -15.15
CA SER A 278 -29.63 14.90 -14.71
C SER A 278 -30.60 15.01 -15.90
N ALA A 279 -30.17 15.67 -16.98
CA ALA A 279 -30.95 15.79 -18.21
C ALA A 279 -31.11 14.43 -18.94
N ILE A 280 -30.07 13.59 -18.93
CA ILE A 280 -30.12 12.25 -19.52
C ILE A 280 -31.00 11.31 -18.68
N TRP A 281 -30.92 11.39 -17.35
CA TRP A 281 -31.81 10.63 -16.45
C TRP A 281 -33.28 10.96 -16.68
N ALA A 282 -33.63 12.25 -16.80
CA ALA A 282 -35.00 12.69 -17.07
C ALA A 282 -35.58 12.08 -18.36
N GLN A 283 -34.75 11.89 -19.40
CA GLN A 283 -35.16 11.28 -20.67
C GLN A 283 -35.30 9.75 -20.61
N GLN A 284 -34.57 9.08 -19.70
CA GLN A 284 -34.53 7.62 -19.62
C GLN A 284 -35.32 7.02 -18.46
N LYS A 285 -35.74 7.81 -17.46
CA LYS A 285 -36.45 7.36 -16.25
C LYS A 285 -37.61 6.40 -16.54
N SER A 286 -38.40 6.65 -17.60
CA SER A 286 -39.52 5.77 -17.98
C SER A 286 -39.10 4.35 -18.34
N LYS A 287 -37.91 4.18 -18.92
CA LYS A 287 -37.35 2.87 -19.28
C LYS A 287 -36.93 2.10 -18.02
N TYR A 288 -36.33 2.78 -17.06
CA TYR A 288 -35.89 2.20 -15.79
C TYR A 288 -37.07 1.78 -14.90
N ILE A 289 -38.11 2.60 -14.84
CA ILE A 289 -39.36 2.24 -14.15
C ILE A 289 -39.97 0.97 -14.74
N LYS A 290 -40.00 0.82 -16.08
CA LYS A 290 -40.51 -0.40 -16.73
C LYS A 290 -39.73 -1.66 -16.31
N ARG A 291 -38.43 -1.56 -16.07
CA ARG A 291 -37.60 -2.68 -15.59
C ARG A 291 -37.94 -3.04 -14.14
N VAL A 292 -38.14 -2.04 -13.28
CA VAL A 292 -38.59 -2.26 -11.90
C VAL A 292 -39.97 -2.92 -11.86
N ASN A 293 -40.88 -2.57 -12.77
CA ASN A 293 -42.19 -3.23 -12.87
C ASN A 293 -42.08 -4.74 -13.16
N VAL A 294 -41.07 -5.17 -13.92
CA VAL A 294 -40.80 -6.60 -14.16
C VAL A 294 -40.36 -7.30 -12.87
N LEU A 295 -39.55 -6.62 -12.05
CA LEU A 295 -39.17 -7.13 -10.72
C LEU A 295 -40.39 -7.22 -9.80
N GLU A 296 -41.24 -6.19 -9.75
CA GLU A 296 -42.48 -6.18 -8.96
C GLU A 296 -43.42 -7.34 -9.36
N GLN A 297 -43.57 -7.59 -10.67
CA GLN A 297 -44.36 -8.70 -11.18
C GLN A 297 -43.75 -10.05 -10.76
N ALA A 298 -42.44 -10.21 -10.88
CA ALA A 298 -41.76 -11.45 -10.49
C ALA A 298 -41.86 -11.73 -8.99
N VAL A 299 -41.79 -10.70 -8.13
CA VAL A 299 -42.00 -10.85 -6.69
C VAL A 299 -43.44 -11.27 -6.36
N THR A 300 -44.42 -10.66 -7.05
CA THR A 300 -45.84 -10.99 -6.87
C THR A 300 -46.13 -12.43 -7.28
N ASP A 301 -45.65 -12.84 -8.46
CA ASP A 301 -45.82 -14.22 -8.94
C ASP A 301 -45.07 -15.24 -8.06
N TRP A 302 -43.93 -14.85 -7.47
CA TRP A 302 -43.21 -15.71 -6.53
C TRP A 302 -43.97 -15.89 -5.22
N ARG A 303 -44.62 -14.82 -4.73
CA ARG A 303 -45.49 -14.85 -3.55
C ARG A 303 -46.70 -15.77 -3.76
N ASP A 304 -47.30 -15.70 -4.95
CA ASP A 304 -48.51 -16.46 -5.28
C ASP A 304 -48.21 -17.89 -5.76
N GLY A 305 -46.94 -18.28 -5.82
CA GLY A 305 -46.51 -19.61 -6.26
C GLY A 305 -46.57 -19.84 -7.78
N ASN A 306 -46.73 -18.78 -8.57
CA ASN A 306 -46.93 -18.80 -10.01
C ASN A 306 -45.69 -18.37 -10.81
N LEU A 307 -44.55 -18.11 -10.15
CA LEU A 307 -43.33 -17.64 -10.81
C LEU A 307 -42.83 -18.65 -11.87
N THR A 308 -43.01 -18.28 -13.14
CA THR A 308 -42.52 -19.07 -14.27
C THR A 308 -41.01 -18.94 -14.41
N GLY A 309 -40.35 -19.98 -14.94
CA GLY A 309 -38.91 -19.94 -15.24
C GLY A 309 -38.52 -18.82 -16.21
N LYS A 310 -39.43 -18.48 -17.14
CA LYS A 310 -39.26 -17.37 -18.09
C LYS A 310 -39.26 -16.01 -17.39
N LEU A 311 -40.26 -15.75 -16.53
CA LEU A 311 -40.34 -14.49 -15.79
C LEU A 311 -39.19 -14.35 -14.78
N ARG A 312 -38.75 -15.46 -14.17
CA ARG A 312 -37.57 -15.48 -13.30
C ARG A 312 -36.29 -15.07 -14.04
N GLN A 313 -36.07 -15.61 -15.24
CA GLN A 313 -34.92 -15.24 -16.07
C GLN A 313 -34.99 -13.78 -16.53
N GLU A 314 -36.19 -13.29 -16.86
CA GLU A 314 -36.41 -11.91 -17.24
C GLU A 314 -36.11 -10.96 -16.07
N ALA A 315 -36.61 -11.26 -14.87
CA ALA A 315 -36.33 -10.51 -13.65
C ALA A 315 -34.82 -10.48 -13.32
N LEU A 316 -34.12 -11.60 -13.49
CA LEU A 316 -32.67 -11.68 -13.29
C LEU A 316 -31.93 -10.75 -14.27
N ARG A 317 -32.31 -10.75 -15.54
CA ARG A 317 -31.71 -9.86 -16.56
C ARG A 317 -31.98 -8.38 -16.27
N GLU A 318 -33.20 -8.05 -15.84
CA GLU A 318 -33.54 -6.67 -15.51
C GLU A 318 -32.82 -6.18 -14.25
N ALA A 319 -32.72 -7.02 -13.20
CA ALA A 319 -31.95 -6.74 -11.99
C ALA A 319 -30.46 -6.52 -12.31
N HIS A 320 -29.87 -7.39 -13.14
CA HIS A 320 -28.50 -7.26 -13.64
C HIS A 320 -28.27 -5.94 -14.37
N THR A 321 -29.21 -5.56 -15.26
CA THR A 321 -29.09 -4.31 -16.02
C THR A 321 -29.24 -3.08 -15.13
N LEU A 322 -30.14 -3.13 -14.13
CA LEU A 322 -30.34 -2.06 -13.15
C LEU A 322 -29.10 -1.90 -12.26
N ALA A 323 -28.53 -3.01 -11.80
CA ALA A 323 -27.27 -3.04 -11.06
C ALA A 323 -26.12 -2.40 -11.84
N GLY A 324 -26.02 -2.68 -13.15
CA GLY A 324 -24.95 -2.15 -14.00
C GLY A 324 -25.09 -0.67 -14.36
N SER A 325 -26.31 -0.16 -14.51
CA SER A 325 -26.54 1.16 -15.13
C SER A 325 -27.02 2.27 -14.20
N LEU A 326 -27.60 1.95 -13.04
CA LEU A 326 -28.09 2.96 -12.09
C LEU A 326 -26.97 3.74 -11.39
N GLY A 327 -25.83 3.09 -11.11
CA GLY A 327 -24.65 3.75 -10.54
C GLY A 327 -24.11 4.87 -11.44
N SER A 328 -24.19 4.71 -12.76
CA SER A 328 -23.75 5.71 -13.74
C SER A 328 -24.57 7.02 -13.72
N PHE A 329 -25.75 7.00 -13.10
CA PHE A 329 -26.59 8.18 -12.91
C PHE A 329 -26.51 8.76 -11.48
N GLY A 330 -25.63 8.24 -10.62
CA GLY A 330 -25.50 8.67 -9.23
C GLY A 330 -26.51 8.03 -8.28
N PHE A 331 -27.11 6.88 -8.66
CA PHE A 331 -27.96 6.08 -7.78
C PHE A 331 -27.20 4.86 -7.22
N ASP A 332 -26.12 5.10 -6.48
CA ASP A 332 -25.25 4.05 -5.95
C ASP A 332 -26.01 3.05 -5.07
N GLN A 333 -26.90 3.55 -4.22
CA GLN A 333 -27.75 2.72 -3.37
C GLN A 333 -28.74 1.86 -4.18
N ALA A 334 -29.26 2.39 -5.29
CA ALA A 334 -30.19 1.67 -6.16
C ALA A 334 -29.47 0.57 -6.96
N SER A 335 -28.20 0.82 -7.35
CA SER A 335 -27.32 -0.18 -7.96
C SER A 335 -27.02 -1.33 -6.99
N LEU A 336 -26.69 -1.03 -5.72
CA LEU A 336 -26.46 -2.04 -4.69
C LEU A 336 -27.70 -2.91 -4.42
N LYS A 337 -28.88 -2.28 -4.25
CA LYS A 337 -30.15 -3.01 -4.08
C LYS A 337 -30.48 -3.90 -5.28
N SER A 338 -30.18 -3.45 -6.49
CA SER A 338 -30.40 -4.25 -7.70
C SER A 338 -29.50 -5.49 -7.76
N ARG A 339 -28.26 -5.43 -7.25
CA ARG A 339 -27.36 -6.60 -7.12
C ARG A 339 -27.87 -7.60 -6.10
N GLU A 340 -28.42 -7.12 -5.00
CA GLU A 340 -29.00 -7.98 -3.97
C GLU A 340 -30.24 -8.72 -4.50
N ILE A 341 -31.12 -8.01 -5.23
CA ILE A 341 -32.26 -8.60 -5.94
C ILE A 341 -31.79 -9.67 -6.96
N GLU A 342 -30.75 -9.37 -7.75
CA GLU A 342 -30.16 -10.32 -8.70
C GLU A 342 -29.68 -11.61 -8.01
N HIS A 343 -28.94 -11.47 -6.91
CA HIS A 343 -28.43 -12.60 -6.15
C HIS A 343 -29.56 -13.47 -5.57
N ILE A 344 -30.65 -12.86 -5.09
CA ILE A 344 -31.82 -13.59 -4.58
C ILE A 344 -32.46 -14.43 -5.70
N PHE A 345 -32.68 -13.85 -6.89
CA PHE A 345 -33.21 -14.60 -8.03
C PHE A 345 -32.26 -15.69 -8.55
N GLN A 346 -30.95 -15.49 -8.44
CA GLN A 346 -29.91 -16.44 -8.88
C GLN A 346 -29.72 -17.61 -7.91
N SER A 347 -29.86 -17.38 -6.60
CA SER A 347 -29.52 -18.34 -5.53
C SER A 347 -30.32 -19.66 -5.53
N GLY A 348 -31.36 -19.80 -6.36
CA GLY A 348 -32.13 -21.05 -6.47
C GLY A 348 -32.94 -21.43 -5.21
N LYS A 349 -32.89 -20.62 -4.14
CA LYS A 349 -33.58 -20.89 -2.87
C LYS A 349 -35.09 -21.09 -3.09
N LYS A 350 -35.69 -22.06 -2.37
CA LYS A 350 -37.15 -22.25 -2.34
C LYS A 350 -37.81 -21.02 -1.71
N ALA A 351 -38.99 -20.67 -2.20
CA ALA A 351 -39.81 -19.58 -1.67
C ALA A 351 -40.03 -19.74 -0.16
N SER A 352 -39.31 -18.97 0.67
CA SER A 352 -39.67 -18.78 2.08
C SER A 352 -40.40 -17.44 2.23
N LYS A 353 -41.28 -17.34 3.23
CA LYS A 353 -42.00 -16.09 3.51
C LYS A 353 -41.06 -14.93 3.82
N GLU A 354 -39.93 -15.22 4.47
CA GLU A 354 -38.88 -14.25 4.80
C GLU A 354 -38.17 -13.74 3.54
N ILE A 355 -37.72 -14.63 2.65
CA ILE A 355 -37.03 -14.24 1.40
C ILE A 355 -37.96 -13.39 0.52
N ILE A 356 -39.24 -13.73 0.42
CA ILE A 356 -40.21 -12.95 -0.37
C ILE A 356 -40.50 -11.59 0.28
N ALA A 357 -40.50 -11.50 1.61
CA ALA A 357 -40.67 -10.24 2.32
C ALA A 357 -39.46 -9.31 2.09
N ASP A 358 -38.25 -9.82 2.25
CA ASP A 358 -37.00 -9.08 2.02
C ASP A 358 -36.90 -8.62 0.56
N LEU A 359 -37.19 -9.51 -0.38
CA LEU A 359 -37.18 -9.20 -1.81
C LEU A 359 -38.25 -8.14 -2.17
N SER A 360 -39.43 -8.21 -1.57
CA SER A 360 -40.48 -7.20 -1.74
C SER A 360 -40.06 -5.85 -1.20
N GLN A 361 -39.37 -5.82 -0.06
CA GLN A 361 -38.86 -4.59 0.55
C GLN A 361 -37.78 -3.95 -0.33
N LEU A 362 -36.83 -4.75 -0.84
CA LEU A 362 -35.76 -4.29 -1.72
C LEU A 362 -36.31 -3.65 -3.01
N VAL A 363 -37.34 -4.24 -3.63
CA VAL A 363 -37.95 -3.70 -4.85
C VAL A 363 -38.70 -2.40 -4.59
N VAL A 364 -39.39 -2.28 -3.45
CA VAL A 364 -40.08 -1.05 -3.04
C VAL A 364 -39.08 0.08 -2.79
N GLU A 365 -38.00 -0.19 -2.05
CA GLU A 365 -36.96 0.79 -1.77
C GLU A 365 -36.21 1.21 -3.03
N LEU A 366 -35.94 0.26 -3.93
CA LEU A 366 -35.38 0.54 -5.25
C LEU A 366 -36.27 1.53 -6.02
N ARG A 367 -37.58 1.30 -6.05
CA ARG A 367 -38.53 2.20 -6.72
C ARG A 367 -38.53 3.60 -6.12
N GLN A 368 -38.58 3.71 -4.80
CA GLN A 368 -38.55 5.01 -4.11
C GLN A 368 -37.28 5.79 -4.44
N GLN A 369 -36.13 5.12 -4.52
CA GLN A 369 -34.87 5.76 -4.88
C GLN A 369 -34.84 6.27 -6.33
N LEU A 370 -35.53 5.61 -7.28
CA LEU A 370 -35.63 6.11 -8.66
C LEU A 370 -36.65 7.25 -8.81
N GLU A 371 -37.49 7.47 -7.80
CA GLU A 371 -38.42 8.60 -7.76
C GLU A 371 -37.75 9.88 -7.25
N THR A 372 -36.68 9.77 -6.45
CA THR A 372 -35.85 10.91 -5.98
C THR A 372 -34.89 11.44 -7.05
N GLU A 373 -34.47 12.71 -6.94
CA GLU A 373 -33.40 13.26 -7.80
C GLU A 373 -32.04 12.60 -7.49
N PRO A 374 -31.18 12.39 -8.52
CA PRO A 374 -29.87 11.78 -8.34
C PRO A 374 -29.00 12.64 -7.42
N ASN A 375 -28.38 12.01 -6.43
CA ASN A 375 -27.57 12.68 -5.42
C ASN A 375 -26.18 12.99 -6.00
N VAL A 376 -26.12 13.95 -6.93
CA VAL A 376 -24.84 14.47 -7.42
C VAL A 376 -24.28 15.37 -6.32
N PRO A 377 -23.08 15.09 -5.76
CA PRO A 377 -22.47 15.98 -4.79
C PRO A 377 -22.34 17.37 -5.44
N LYS A 378 -23.08 18.35 -4.90
CA LYS A 378 -22.90 19.75 -5.28
C LYS A 378 -21.48 20.13 -4.90
N PRO A 379 -20.72 20.82 -5.76
CA PRO A 379 -19.41 21.31 -5.38
C PRO A 379 -19.60 22.28 -4.20
N THR A 380 -19.23 21.83 -3.00
CA THR A 380 -19.12 22.69 -1.84
C THR A 380 -18.11 23.76 -2.18
N ASN A 381 -18.45 25.01 -1.84
CA ASN A 381 -17.72 26.22 -2.14
C ASN A 381 -16.33 26.22 -1.45
N THR A 382 -15.38 25.44 -1.98
CA THR A 382 -13.99 25.53 -1.58
C THR A 382 -13.44 26.78 -2.25
N GLN A 383 -13.04 27.74 -1.44
CA GLN A 383 -12.31 28.93 -1.86
C GLN A 383 -11.28 28.55 -2.92
N GLN A 384 -11.29 29.30 -4.03
CA GLN A 384 -10.36 29.16 -5.15
C GLN A 384 -8.92 29.10 -4.63
N LEU A 385 -8.42 27.89 -4.43
CA LEU A 385 -7.00 27.63 -4.53
C LEU A 385 -6.61 27.89 -5.99
N PRO A 386 -5.45 28.51 -6.23
CA PRO A 386 -4.96 28.70 -7.59
C PRO A 386 -5.00 27.36 -8.30
N ILE A 387 -5.43 27.35 -9.56
CA ILE A 387 -5.22 26.20 -10.45
C ILE A 387 -3.70 26.06 -10.56
N THR A 388 -3.10 25.30 -9.65
CA THR A 388 -1.72 24.89 -9.74
C THR A 388 -1.65 24.05 -10.99
N GLN A 389 -0.78 24.46 -11.91
CA GLN A 389 -0.49 23.74 -13.14
C GLN A 389 -0.39 22.24 -12.84
N SER A 390 -1.01 21.43 -13.70
CA SER A 390 -0.90 19.96 -13.68
C SER A 390 0.50 19.53 -13.23
N PRO A 391 0.67 18.65 -12.24
CA PRO A 391 1.99 18.24 -11.75
C PRO A 391 2.79 17.41 -12.77
N PHE A 392 2.31 17.31 -14.01
CA PHE A 392 2.82 16.41 -15.04
C PHE A 392 3.34 17.22 -16.24
N PRO A 393 4.66 17.25 -16.47
CA PRO A 393 5.19 17.57 -17.79
C PRO A 393 4.98 16.35 -18.68
N ILE A 394 3.79 16.20 -19.26
CA ILE A 394 3.56 15.23 -20.35
C ILE A 394 3.96 15.94 -21.66
N PRO A 395 5.01 15.49 -22.36
CA PRO A 395 5.56 16.24 -23.52
C PRO A 395 4.61 16.35 -24.72
N HIS A 396 3.53 15.54 -24.76
CA HIS A 396 2.55 15.49 -25.84
C HIS A 396 1.14 15.22 -25.29
N SER A 397 0.09 15.73 -25.94
CA SER A 397 -1.31 15.39 -25.61
C SER A 397 -1.57 13.90 -25.88
N PRO A 398 -1.65 13.03 -24.86
CA PRO A 398 -1.73 11.59 -25.06
C PRO A 398 -3.09 11.21 -25.63
N ARG A 399 -3.10 10.13 -26.43
CA ARG A 399 -4.27 9.62 -27.14
C ARG A 399 -4.86 8.41 -26.40
N LEU A 400 -6.09 8.57 -25.93
CA LEU A 400 -6.87 7.52 -25.29
C LEU A 400 -7.88 6.95 -26.29
N LEU A 401 -7.89 5.63 -26.43
CA LEU A 401 -8.97 4.91 -27.11
C LEU A 401 -9.85 4.20 -26.08
N ILE A 402 -11.14 4.53 -26.04
CA ILE A 402 -12.14 3.84 -25.21
C ILE A 402 -12.85 2.82 -26.09
N VAL A 403 -12.87 1.56 -25.68
CA VAL A 403 -13.52 0.46 -26.37
C VAL A 403 -14.58 -0.12 -25.45
N ASP A 404 -15.84 0.17 -25.74
CA ASP A 404 -16.99 -0.13 -24.87
C ASP A 404 -18.25 -0.24 -25.71
N ASP A 405 -19.08 -1.27 -25.48
CA ASP A 405 -20.33 -1.47 -26.24
C ASP A 405 -21.41 -0.44 -25.88
N ASP A 406 -21.34 0.14 -24.69
CA ASP A 406 -22.15 1.31 -24.30
C ASP A 406 -21.50 2.61 -24.80
N VAL A 407 -21.67 2.85 -26.11
CA VAL A 407 -21.15 4.04 -26.80
C VAL A 407 -21.59 5.35 -26.13
N LYS A 408 -22.79 5.41 -25.54
CA LYS A 408 -23.30 6.63 -24.91
C LYS A 408 -22.59 6.91 -23.59
N LEU A 409 -22.40 5.89 -22.77
CA LEU A 409 -21.63 5.98 -21.53
C LEU A 409 -20.16 6.32 -21.82
N ALA A 410 -19.56 5.66 -22.82
CA ALA A 410 -18.19 5.93 -23.25
C ALA A 410 -18.00 7.36 -23.78
N GLN A 411 -19.00 7.93 -24.49
CA GLN A 411 -19.00 9.33 -24.91
C GLN A 411 -19.13 10.32 -23.74
N GLY A 412 -19.91 9.96 -22.71
CA GLY A 412 -19.98 10.73 -21.46
C GLY A 412 -18.63 10.81 -20.76
N LEU A 413 -17.98 9.64 -20.57
CA LEU A 413 -16.62 9.54 -20.04
C LEU A 413 -15.60 10.32 -20.89
N ALA A 414 -15.69 10.19 -22.22
CA ALA A 414 -14.81 10.92 -23.13
C ALA A 414 -14.93 12.44 -22.97
N SER A 415 -16.13 12.95 -22.70
CA SER A 415 -16.38 14.39 -22.50
C SER A 415 -15.77 14.91 -21.19
N GLU A 416 -15.80 14.11 -20.12
CA GLU A 416 -15.17 14.44 -18.84
C GLU A 416 -13.63 14.38 -18.92
N VAL A 417 -13.09 13.38 -19.62
CA VAL A 417 -11.63 13.21 -19.80
C VAL A 417 -11.05 14.23 -20.79
N ALA A 418 -11.82 14.67 -21.78
CA ALA A 418 -11.39 15.69 -22.75
C ALA A 418 -11.06 17.04 -22.10
N ALA A 419 -11.68 17.37 -20.96
CA ALA A 419 -11.34 18.56 -20.19
C ALA A 419 -9.87 18.58 -19.72
N TRP A 420 -9.18 17.43 -19.75
CA TRP A 420 -7.85 17.23 -19.17
C TRP A 420 -6.74 17.15 -20.22
N LYS A 421 -6.96 17.73 -21.41
CA LYS A 421 -5.99 17.86 -22.52
C LYS A 421 -5.55 16.55 -23.20
N MET A 422 -6.32 15.47 -23.05
CA MET A 422 -6.13 14.21 -23.79
C MET A 422 -6.95 14.21 -25.10
N GLN A 423 -6.46 13.50 -26.13
CA GLN A 423 -7.26 13.23 -27.33
C GLN A 423 -7.99 11.91 -27.13
N VAL A 424 -9.32 11.93 -27.04
CA VAL A 424 -10.14 10.74 -26.80
C VAL A 424 -10.85 10.31 -28.09
N GLU A 425 -10.81 9.01 -28.36
CA GLU A 425 -11.59 8.36 -29.42
C GLU A 425 -12.39 7.19 -28.80
N VAL A 426 -13.63 6.98 -29.24
CA VAL A 426 -14.52 5.92 -28.74
C VAL A 426 -14.79 4.92 -29.86
N ALA A 427 -14.68 3.63 -29.56
CA ALA A 427 -15.03 2.51 -30.42
C ALA A 427 -16.12 1.67 -29.74
N GLY A 428 -17.25 1.47 -30.43
CA GLY A 428 -18.39 0.69 -29.91
C GLY A 428 -18.23 -0.83 -29.99
N ASP A 429 -17.20 -1.30 -30.72
CA ASP A 429 -16.94 -2.71 -30.93
C ASP A 429 -15.46 -2.95 -31.26
N ILE A 430 -15.04 -4.22 -31.21
CA ILE A 430 -13.65 -4.63 -31.48
C ILE A 430 -13.19 -4.30 -32.92
N SER A 431 -14.08 -4.33 -33.92
CA SER A 431 -13.72 -4.01 -35.31
C SER A 431 -13.40 -2.53 -35.48
N GLN A 432 -14.22 -1.66 -34.87
CA GLN A 432 -13.99 -0.22 -34.80
C GLN A 432 -12.71 0.08 -34.03
N ALA A 433 -12.44 -0.63 -32.93
CA ALA A 433 -11.21 -0.47 -32.17
C ALA A 433 -9.97 -0.77 -33.03
N ARG A 434 -9.95 -1.92 -33.73
CA ARG A 434 -8.85 -2.28 -34.64
C ARG A 434 -8.65 -1.24 -35.75
N LYS A 435 -9.73 -0.73 -36.34
CA LYS A 435 -9.65 0.37 -37.34
C LYS A 435 -9.07 1.66 -36.76
N ALA A 436 -9.49 2.04 -35.55
CA ALA A 436 -8.98 3.21 -34.86
C ALA A 436 -7.48 3.09 -34.56
N ILE A 437 -7.06 1.93 -34.04
CA ILE A 437 -5.65 1.60 -33.77
C ILE A 437 -4.82 1.66 -35.06
N ALA A 438 -5.30 1.04 -36.14
CA ALA A 438 -4.62 1.02 -37.44
C ALA A 438 -4.51 2.42 -38.07
N ARG A 439 -5.52 3.27 -37.90
CA ARG A 439 -5.53 4.63 -38.43
C ARG A 439 -4.50 5.51 -37.71
N LYS A 440 -4.48 5.45 -36.39
CA LYS A 440 -3.54 6.23 -35.58
C LYS A 440 -3.38 5.56 -34.23
N ARG A 441 -2.15 5.15 -33.90
CA ARG A 441 -1.84 4.42 -32.66
C ARG A 441 -2.21 5.21 -31.40
N PRO A 442 -2.96 4.60 -30.44
CA PRO A 442 -3.23 5.21 -29.14
C PRO A 442 -2.03 5.05 -28.20
N ASP A 443 -1.91 5.96 -27.24
CA ASP A 443 -0.92 5.89 -26.16
C ASP A 443 -1.40 5.02 -25.00
N VAL A 444 -2.73 4.86 -24.86
CA VAL A 444 -3.39 3.98 -23.88
C VAL A 444 -4.77 3.57 -24.39
N VAL A 445 -5.20 2.35 -24.04
CA VAL A 445 -6.53 1.83 -24.35
C VAL A 445 -7.29 1.55 -23.06
N LEU A 446 -8.53 2.02 -22.99
CA LEU A 446 -9.51 1.61 -21.99
C LEU A 446 -10.45 0.59 -22.64
N LEU A 447 -10.46 -0.64 -22.14
CA LEU A 447 -11.09 -1.77 -22.82
C LEU A 447 -12.13 -2.45 -21.92
N ASP A 448 -13.40 -2.40 -22.29
CA ASP A 448 -14.39 -3.34 -21.76
C ASP A 448 -14.12 -4.75 -22.30
N LEU A 449 -14.44 -5.80 -21.54
CA LEU A 449 -14.32 -7.20 -21.99
C LEU A 449 -15.64 -7.78 -22.49
N CYS A 450 -16.76 -7.19 -22.12
CA CYS A 450 -18.09 -7.73 -22.40
C CYS A 450 -18.68 -7.08 -23.65
N PHE A 451 -18.55 -7.76 -24.80
CA PHE A 451 -19.21 -7.35 -26.04
C PHE A 451 -20.26 -8.41 -26.43
N PRO A 452 -21.56 -8.07 -26.47
CA PRO A 452 -22.63 -9.03 -26.70
C PRO A 452 -22.68 -9.60 -28.14
N ASP A 453 -22.14 -8.90 -29.15
CA ASP A 453 -22.35 -9.23 -30.58
C ASP A 453 -21.10 -9.13 -31.50
N SER A 454 -19.87 -9.07 -30.97
CA SER A 454 -18.67 -8.93 -31.82
C SER A 454 -18.06 -10.27 -32.25
N ALA A 455 -17.64 -10.38 -33.51
CA ALA A 455 -16.91 -11.52 -34.08
C ALA A 455 -15.49 -11.74 -33.49
N GLY A 456 -15.16 -11.07 -32.38
CA GLY A 456 -13.89 -11.19 -31.65
C GLY A 456 -14.11 -10.87 -30.17
N ASN A 457 -13.24 -11.41 -29.31
CA ASN A 457 -13.30 -11.25 -27.86
C ASN A 457 -12.41 -10.09 -27.40
N GLY A 458 -12.83 -9.28 -26.42
CA GLY A 458 -11.99 -8.22 -25.84
C GLY A 458 -10.63 -8.75 -25.35
N LEU A 459 -10.57 -10.00 -24.89
CA LEU A 459 -9.31 -10.67 -24.51
C LEU A 459 -8.35 -10.90 -25.70
N GLU A 460 -8.86 -11.11 -26.91
CA GLU A 460 -8.02 -11.25 -28.11
C GLU A 460 -7.40 -9.91 -28.48
N LEU A 461 -8.19 -8.83 -28.44
CA LEU A 461 -7.68 -7.48 -28.68
C LEU A 461 -6.61 -7.10 -27.65
N LEU A 462 -6.81 -7.47 -26.38
CA LEU A 462 -5.81 -7.27 -25.33
C LEU A 462 -4.48 -7.98 -25.64
N ALA A 463 -4.55 -9.24 -26.10
CA ALA A 463 -3.38 -10.01 -26.49
C ALA A 463 -2.65 -9.39 -27.70
N GLU A 464 -3.40 -8.91 -28.70
CA GLU A 464 -2.87 -8.20 -29.87
C GLU A 464 -2.13 -6.92 -29.46
N LEU A 465 -2.70 -6.13 -28.55
CA LEU A 465 -2.10 -4.87 -28.09
C LEU A 465 -0.79 -5.09 -27.32
N LYS A 466 -0.65 -6.22 -26.62
CA LYS A 466 0.60 -6.63 -25.96
C LYS A 466 1.72 -6.91 -26.96
N THR A 467 1.40 -7.46 -28.14
CA THR A 467 2.42 -7.85 -29.14
C THR A 467 2.78 -6.72 -30.12
N THR A 468 2.06 -5.59 -30.08
CA THR A 468 2.45 -4.39 -30.85
C THR A 468 3.82 -3.87 -30.42
N GLN A 469 4.55 -3.23 -31.33
CA GLN A 469 5.88 -2.69 -31.05
C GLN A 469 5.92 -1.17 -31.30
N PRO A 470 6.02 -0.34 -30.24
CA PRO A 470 6.01 -0.72 -28.83
C PRO A 470 4.62 -1.22 -28.34
N PRO A 471 4.56 -1.96 -27.22
CA PRO A 471 3.28 -2.43 -26.67
C PRO A 471 2.42 -1.25 -26.23
N VAL A 472 1.12 -1.34 -26.45
CA VAL A 472 0.15 -0.31 -26.02
C VAL A 472 -0.42 -0.69 -24.66
N PRO A 473 -0.32 0.17 -23.63
CA PRO A 473 -0.92 -0.11 -22.33
C PRO A 473 -2.44 -0.21 -22.42
N VAL A 474 -3.00 -1.22 -21.74
CA VAL A 474 -4.45 -1.42 -21.67
C VAL A 474 -4.91 -1.40 -20.22
N VAL A 475 -5.87 -0.54 -19.91
CA VAL A 475 -6.65 -0.57 -18.66
C VAL A 475 -7.96 -1.26 -18.98
N VAL A 476 -8.30 -2.30 -18.23
CA VAL A 476 -9.50 -3.10 -18.49
C VAL A 476 -10.66 -2.66 -17.59
N LEU A 477 -11.83 -2.49 -18.19
CA LEU A 477 -13.11 -2.35 -17.51
C LEU A 477 -13.85 -3.68 -17.54
N THR A 478 -14.49 -4.06 -16.44
CA THR A 478 -15.43 -5.19 -16.45
C THR A 478 -16.47 -5.07 -15.35
N VAL A 479 -17.59 -5.75 -15.56
CA VAL A 479 -18.72 -5.84 -14.63
C VAL A 479 -18.53 -7.00 -13.64
N LYS A 480 -17.67 -7.97 -13.94
CA LYS A 480 -17.52 -9.20 -13.16
C LYS A 480 -16.48 -9.08 -12.04
N GLU A 481 -16.86 -9.49 -10.83
CA GLU A 481 -15.97 -9.74 -9.69
C GLU A 481 -15.37 -11.15 -9.74
N SER A 482 -14.74 -11.52 -10.87
CA SER A 482 -14.05 -12.81 -10.95
C SER A 482 -12.54 -12.64 -10.89
N PHE A 483 -11.94 -13.14 -9.81
CA PHE A 483 -10.49 -13.21 -9.67
C PHE A 483 -9.83 -14.01 -10.82
N ALA A 484 -10.46 -15.09 -11.29
CA ALA A 484 -9.96 -15.87 -12.41
C ALA A 484 -9.88 -15.04 -13.72
N GLU A 485 -10.85 -14.15 -13.92
CA GLU A 485 -10.86 -13.23 -15.06
C GLU A 485 -9.79 -12.14 -14.91
N ARG A 486 -9.58 -11.59 -13.70
CA ARG A 486 -8.47 -10.67 -13.39
C ARG A 486 -7.10 -11.28 -13.70
N VAL A 487 -6.87 -12.53 -13.29
CA VAL A 487 -5.63 -13.26 -13.60
C VAL A 487 -5.47 -13.45 -15.10
N LYS A 488 -6.53 -13.82 -15.80
CA LYS A 488 -6.51 -14.01 -17.27
C LYS A 488 -6.16 -12.70 -17.99
N VAL A 489 -6.77 -11.60 -17.58
CA VAL A 489 -6.55 -10.26 -18.13
C VAL A 489 -5.13 -9.76 -17.85
N ALA A 490 -4.62 -9.98 -16.64
CA ALA A 490 -3.24 -9.62 -16.30
C ALA A 490 -2.21 -10.43 -17.11
N ARG A 491 -2.40 -11.74 -17.29
CA ARG A 491 -1.53 -12.59 -18.16
C ARG A 491 -1.45 -12.06 -19.60
N LEU A 492 -2.56 -11.53 -20.10
CA LEU A 492 -2.67 -10.94 -21.43
C LEU A 492 -2.09 -9.52 -21.53
N GLY A 493 -1.52 -8.98 -20.44
CA GLY A 493 -0.72 -7.75 -20.45
C GLY A 493 -1.48 -6.48 -20.10
N ALA A 494 -2.67 -6.57 -19.49
CA ALA A 494 -3.34 -5.40 -18.96
C ALA A 494 -2.51 -4.74 -17.84
N ARG A 495 -2.45 -3.40 -17.84
CA ARG A 495 -1.71 -2.58 -16.85
C ARG A 495 -2.59 -2.04 -15.72
N GLY A 496 -3.89 -2.22 -15.82
CA GLY A 496 -4.85 -1.80 -14.81
C GLY A 496 -6.17 -2.53 -14.99
N PHE A 497 -6.90 -2.68 -13.90
CA PHE A 497 -8.21 -3.32 -13.89
C PHE A 497 -9.15 -2.49 -13.04
N LEU A 498 -10.31 -2.16 -13.59
CA LEU A 498 -11.33 -1.35 -12.92
C LEU A 498 -12.68 -2.03 -13.07
N GLN A 499 -13.41 -2.09 -11.97
CA GLN A 499 -14.74 -2.67 -11.93
C GLN A 499 -15.78 -1.59 -12.15
N LYS A 500 -16.73 -1.81 -13.08
CA LYS A 500 -17.86 -0.91 -13.29
C LYS A 500 -18.86 -1.00 -12.10
N PRO A 501 -19.39 0.12 -11.59
CA PRO A 501 -19.15 1.49 -12.03
C PRO A 501 -17.83 2.08 -11.51
N VAL A 502 -17.19 2.93 -12.31
CA VAL A 502 -15.90 3.54 -11.99
C VAL A 502 -16.07 5.06 -11.88
N ALA A 503 -15.62 5.65 -10.78
CA ALA A 503 -15.57 7.11 -10.63
C ALA A 503 -14.52 7.73 -11.59
N PRO A 504 -14.79 8.90 -12.22
CA PRO A 504 -13.89 9.51 -13.20
C PRO A 504 -12.45 9.72 -12.70
N GLN A 505 -12.29 10.08 -11.43
CA GLN A 505 -10.97 10.29 -10.83
C GLN A 505 -10.16 8.98 -10.70
N LYS A 506 -10.81 7.89 -10.27
CA LYS A 506 -10.19 6.56 -10.16
C LYS A 506 -9.81 5.98 -11.54
N LEU A 507 -10.63 6.24 -12.54
CA LEU A 507 -10.32 5.89 -13.94
C LEU A 507 -9.03 6.59 -14.39
N MET A 508 -8.89 7.86 -14.02
CA MET A 508 -7.76 8.68 -14.43
C MET A 508 -6.47 8.34 -13.71
N ASP A 509 -6.53 8.01 -12.43
CA ASP A 509 -5.36 7.49 -11.70
C ASP A 509 -4.84 6.20 -12.35
N ALA A 510 -5.75 5.31 -12.76
CA ALA A 510 -5.38 4.08 -13.45
C ALA A 510 -4.76 4.34 -14.83
N ILE A 511 -5.32 5.28 -15.61
CA ILE A 511 -4.78 5.69 -16.91
C ILE A 511 -3.39 6.34 -16.75
N ALA A 512 -3.24 7.24 -15.78
CA ALA A 512 -1.97 7.91 -15.48
C ALA A 512 -0.90 6.89 -15.05
N LYS A 513 -1.25 5.93 -14.19
CA LYS A 513 -0.35 4.84 -13.76
C LYS A 513 0.05 3.96 -14.94
N ALA A 514 -0.89 3.60 -15.82
CA ALA A 514 -0.63 2.78 -17.00
C ALA A 514 0.29 3.47 -18.03
N LEU A 515 0.19 4.80 -18.16
CA LEU A 515 1.05 5.64 -19.00
C LEU A 515 2.45 5.81 -18.41
N GLN A 516 2.59 5.86 -17.08
CA GLN A 516 3.89 6.00 -16.40
C GLN A 516 4.71 4.69 -16.39
N GLN A 517 4.05 3.53 -16.27
CA GLN A 517 4.72 2.22 -16.23
C GLN A 517 5.20 1.77 -17.62
N SER A 518 6.37 2.23 -18.05
CA SER A 518 6.95 1.82 -19.34
C SER A 518 7.60 0.43 -19.25
N GLY A 519 6.80 -0.64 -19.45
CA GLY A 519 7.28 -2.01 -19.71
C GLY A 519 6.70 -3.10 -18.79
N PRO A 520 6.73 -4.39 -19.18
CA PRO A 520 6.50 -5.50 -18.25
C PRO A 520 7.57 -5.49 -17.14
N PRO A 521 7.30 -6.04 -15.95
CA PRO A 521 8.28 -6.09 -14.87
C PRO A 521 9.49 -6.90 -15.33
N GLN A 522 10.60 -6.24 -15.70
CA GLN A 522 11.88 -6.88 -16.03
C GLN A 522 12.62 -7.36 -14.78
N ALA A 523 11.91 -7.67 -13.70
CA ALA A 523 12.55 -8.08 -12.46
C ALA A 523 13.11 -9.51 -12.61
N LYS A 524 14.34 -9.69 -12.16
CA LYS A 524 15.03 -10.97 -12.12
C LYS A 524 14.74 -11.67 -10.81
N LEU A 525 14.36 -12.93 -10.85
CA LEU A 525 14.16 -13.75 -9.66
C LEU A 525 15.13 -14.92 -9.68
N LEU A 526 15.78 -15.15 -8.54
CA LEU A 526 16.49 -16.40 -8.26
C LEU A 526 15.58 -17.26 -7.40
N ILE A 527 15.32 -18.49 -7.82
CA ILE A 527 14.48 -19.44 -7.09
C ILE A 527 15.34 -20.66 -6.77
N VAL A 528 15.43 -21.00 -5.49
CA VAL A 528 16.24 -22.12 -4.98
C VAL A 528 15.32 -23.09 -4.25
N ASP A 529 15.18 -24.29 -4.79
CA ASP A 529 14.37 -25.38 -4.24
C ASP A 529 14.92 -26.70 -4.80
N ASP A 530 15.22 -27.68 -3.95
CA ASP A 530 15.82 -28.95 -4.37
C ASP A 530 14.83 -29.85 -5.13
N ASP A 531 13.52 -29.58 -5.03
CA ASP A 531 12.48 -30.27 -5.77
C ASP A 531 12.28 -29.65 -7.17
N PRO A 532 12.70 -30.34 -8.25
CA PRO A 532 12.53 -29.84 -9.61
C PRO A 532 11.05 -29.67 -10.02
N GLN A 533 10.11 -30.36 -9.36
CA GLN A 533 8.68 -30.19 -9.62
C GLN A 533 8.17 -28.85 -9.09
N ILE A 534 8.64 -28.43 -7.91
CA ILE A 534 8.30 -27.11 -7.35
C ILE A 534 8.88 -26.01 -8.22
N LEU A 535 10.13 -26.15 -8.68
CA LEU A 535 10.74 -25.20 -9.61
C LEU A 535 9.95 -25.04 -10.92
N ASP A 536 9.48 -26.14 -11.52
CA ASP A 536 8.68 -26.09 -12.75
C ASP A 536 7.28 -25.50 -12.52
N HIS A 537 6.68 -25.79 -11.36
CA HIS A 537 5.43 -25.16 -10.94
C HIS A 537 5.58 -23.64 -10.79
N LEU A 538 6.63 -23.20 -10.09
CA LEU A 538 6.94 -21.78 -9.90
C LEU A 538 7.21 -21.07 -11.23
N ARG A 539 7.92 -21.72 -12.16
CA ARG A 539 8.10 -21.23 -13.53
C ARG A 539 6.75 -20.99 -14.21
N THR A 540 5.88 -21.99 -14.20
CA THR A 540 4.55 -21.92 -14.81
C THR A 540 3.68 -20.80 -14.23
N VAL A 541 3.88 -20.47 -12.95
CA VAL A 541 3.14 -19.40 -12.26
C VAL A 541 3.72 -18.01 -12.55
N LEU A 542 5.04 -17.85 -12.48
CA LEU A 542 5.71 -16.55 -12.45
C LEU A 542 6.16 -16.07 -13.84
N GLU A 543 6.67 -16.95 -14.71
CA GLU A 543 7.20 -16.58 -16.03
C GLU A 543 6.17 -15.86 -16.93
N PRO A 544 4.87 -16.25 -16.95
CA PRO A 544 3.86 -15.54 -17.75
C PRO A 544 3.66 -14.06 -17.36
N TRP A 545 4.12 -13.65 -16.17
CA TRP A 545 4.05 -12.27 -15.69
C TRP A 545 5.22 -11.40 -16.14
N GLY A 546 6.14 -11.95 -16.93
CA GLY A 546 7.26 -11.21 -17.53
C GLY A 546 8.53 -11.20 -16.70
N PHE A 547 8.55 -11.92 -15.57
CA PHE A 547 9.71 -12.09 -14.73
C PHE A 547 10.81 -12.92 -15.40
N GLN A 548 12.08 -12.54 -15.20
CA GLN A 548 13.23 -13.32 -15.64
C GLN A 548 13.63 -14.30 -14.54
N LEU A 549 13.45 -15.60 -14.75
CA LEU A 549 13.65 -16.61 -13.71
C LEU A 549 15.00 -17.32 -13.89
N THR A 550 15.80 -17.36 -12.82
CA THR A 550 16.93 -18.26 -12.66
C THR A 550 16.52 -19.31 -11.64
N LEU A 551 16.44 -20.58 -12.06
CA LEU A 551 16.05 -21.69 -11.19
C LEU A 551 17.28 -22.49 -10.79
N LEU A 552 17.39 -22.80 -9.50
CA LEU A 552 18.50 -23.54 -8.95
C LEU A 552 17.99 -24.68 -8.05
N ASN A 553 18.33 -25.91 -8.43
CA ASN A 553 17.99 -27.11 -7.65
C ASN A 553 19.14 -27.65 -6.79
N ASP A 554 20.35 -27.11 -6.98
CA ASP A 554 21.55 -27.52 -6.28
C ASP A 554 22.04 -26.35 -5.40
N PRO A 555 21.79 -26.38 -4.07
CA PRO A 555 22.13 -25.27 -3.20
C PRO A 555 23.64 -25.01 -3.10
N GLN A 556 24.53 -25.96 -3.45
CA GLN A 556 25.97 -25.72 -3.45
C GLN A 556 26.40 -24.64 -4.45
N LYS A 557 25.66 -24.49 -5.56
CA LYS A 557 25.94 -23.50 -6.62
C LYS A 557 25.29 -22.15 -6.34
N PHE A 558 24.68 -21.97 -5.17
CA PHE A 558 23.93 -20.77 -4.82
C PHE A 558 24.77 -19.50 -4.98
N TRP A 559 25.99 -19.50 -4.44
CA TRP A 559 26.84 -18.30 -4.43
C TRP A 559 27.29 -17.89 -5.84
N GLU A 560 27.70 -18.86 -6.66
CA GLU A 560 28.05 -18.59 -8.05
C GLU A 560 26.84 -18.04 -8.82
N THR A 561 25.66 -18.62 -8.58
CA THR A 561 24.43 -18.26 -9.30
C THR A 561 23.94 -16.86 -8.95
N ILE A 562 23.93 -16.48 -7.66
CA ILE A 562 23.44 -15.16 -7.23
C ILE A 562 24.34 -14.03 -7.76
N GLU A 563 25.66 -14.24 -7.81
CA GLU A 563 26.61 -13.27 -8.38
C GLU A 563 26.46 -13.12 -9.90
N GLN A 564 26.12 -14.19 -10.61
CA GLN A 564 25.89 -14.16 -12.05
C GLN A 564 24.54 -13.54 -12.43
N CYS A 565 23.46 -13.90 -11.71
CA CYS A 565 22.12 -13.50 -12.11
C CYS A 565 21.74 -12.11 -11.60
N THR A 566 22.31 -11.65 -10.47
CA THR A 566 22.00 -10.36 -9.83
C THR A 566 20.50 -10.16 -9.66
N PRO A 567 19.83 -10.97 -8.81
CA PRO A 567 18.38 -10.99 -8.75
C PRO A 567 17.82 -9.75 -8.04
N ASP A 568 16.59 -9.36 -8.36
CA ASP A 568 15.81 -8.34 -7.67
C ASP A 568 15.01 -8.93 -6.48
N LEU A 569 14.79 -10.25 -6.49
CA LEU A 569 14.14 -11.00 -5.42
C LEU A 569 14.67 -12.44 -5.39
N LEU A 570 14.91 -12.96 -4.19
CA LEU A 570 15.32 -14.33 -3.93
C LEU A 570 14.16 -15.13 -3.32
N ILE A 571 13.85 -16.28 -3.92
CA ILE A 571 12.89 -17.26 -3.37
C ILE A 571 13.68 -18.48 -2.87
N LEU A 572 13.50 -18.87 -1.62
CA LEU A 572 14.21 -19.99 -0.98
C LEU A 572 13.23 -21.03 -0.43
N ASP A 573 13.46 -22.31 -0.70
CA ASP A 573 12.90 -23.36 0.14
C ASP A 573 13.58 -23.37 1.51
N VAL A 574 12.81 -23.63 2.57
CA VAL A 574 13.36 -23.78 3.92
C VAL A 574 14.21 -25.03 4.04
N GLN A 575 13.70 -26.15 3.52
CA GLN A 575 14.31 -27.47 3.71
C GLN A 575 14.95 -27.91 2.40
N MET A 576 16.29 -27.96 2.37
CA MET A 576 17.05 -28.46 1.23
C MET A 576 18.23 -29.30 1.74
N PRO A 577 18.74 -30.27 0.95
CA PRO A 577 19.92 -31.05 1.30
C PRO A 577 21.15 -30.15 1.46
N GLU A 578 22.02 -30.53 2.39
CA GLU A 578 23.34 -29.92 2.67
C GLU A 578 23.31 -28.51 3.25
N PHE A 579 22.57 -27.59 2.65
CA PHE A 579 22.34 -26.23 3.13
C PHE A 579 20.85 -25.94 3.17
N SER A 580 20.33 -25.59 4.35
CA SER A 580 18.97 -25.10 4.50
C SER A 580 18.83 -23.69 3.91
N GLY A 581 17.62 -23.32 3.47
CA GLY A 581 17.38 -21.94 3.02
C GLY A 581 17.61 -20.91 4.10
N ILE A 582 17.41 -21.28 5.37
CA ILE A 582 17.65 -20.43 6.55
C ILE A 582 19.15 -20.07 6.62
N GLU A 583 20.04 -21.05 6.47
CA GLU A 583 21.50 -20.82 6.44
C GLU A 583 21.90 -19.95 5.23
N LEU A 584 21.35 -20.23 4.04
CA LEU A 584 21.60 -19.40 2.85
C LEU A 584 21.14 -17.95 3.06
N CYS A 585 19.98 -17.73 3.70
CA CYS A 585 19.49 -16.40 4.00
C CYS A 585 20.41 -15.65 4.97
N GLN A 586 20.90 -16.31 6.02
CA GLN A 586 21.87 -15.70 6.95
C GLN A 586 23.16 -15.28 6.24
N VAL A 587 23.66 -16.12 5.31
CA VAL A 587 24.83 -15.79 4.48
C VAL A 587 24.54 -14.57 3.60
N VAL A 588 23.39 -14.52 2.93
CA VAL A 588 22.95 -13.37 2.12
C VAL A 588 22.89 -12.08 2.96
N ARG A 589 22.37 -12.17 4.19
CA ARG A 589 22.26 -11.01 5.10
C ARG A 589 23.59 -10.50 5.62
N ASN A 590 24.59 -11.36 5.72
CA ASN A 590 25.94 -11.00 6.15
C ASN A 590 26.83 -10.45 5.03
N ASP A 591 26.44 -10.59 3.74
CA ASP A 591 27.17 -9.97 2.63
C ASP A 591 26.66 -8.53 2.37
N PRO A 592 27.50 -7.49 2.45
CA PRO A 592 27.10 -6.10 2.24
C PRO A 592 26.45 -5.80 0.89
N ARG A 593 26.73 -6.60 -0.15
CA ARG A 593 26.15 -6.45 -1.50
C ARG A 593 24.72 -6.95 -1.56
N TRP A 594 24.40 -7.99 -0.77
CA TRP A 594 23.13 -8.71 -0.82
C TRP A 594 22.28 -8.56 0.44
N ALA A 595 22.79 -7.88 1.47
CA ALA A 595 22.12 -7.70 2.76
C ALA A 595 20.69 -7.13 2.65
N GLU A 596 20.43 -6.39 1.57
CA GLU A 596 19.17 -5.71 1.29
C GLU A 596 18.31 -6.39 0.21
N LEU A 597 18.76 -7.51 -0.35
CA LEU A 597 18.02 -8.27 -1.35
C LEU A 597 16.72 -8.82 -0.73
N PRO A 598 15.53 -8.58 -1.31
CA PRO A 598 14.29 -9.16 -0.81
C PRO A 598 14.33 -10.70 -0.82
N VAL A 599 14.06 -11.34 0.30
CA VAL A 599 14.03 -12.81 0.45
C VAL A 599 12.62 -13.30 0.83
N LEU A 600 12.04 -14.13 -0.04
CA LEU A 600 10.76 -14.80 0.16
C LEU A 600 11.01 -16.30 0.40
N PHE A 601 10.58 -16.83 1.54
CA PHE A 601 10.64 -18.26 1.78
C PHE A 601 9.41 -18.99 1.26
N ILE A 602 9.60 -20.23 0.88
CA ILE A 602 8.55 -21.20 0.64
C ILE A 602 8.79 -22.37 1.58
N SER A 603 7.76 -22.88 2.26
CA SER A 603 7.94 -24.03 3.17
C SER A 603 6.72 -24.92 3.25
N ALA A 604 6.93 -26.22 3.44
CA ALA A 604 5.88 -27.17 3.80
C ALA A 604 5.53 -27.16 5.30
N ALA A 605 6.40 -26.61 6.14
CA ALA A 605 6.22 -26.55 7.59
C ALA A 605 5.11 -25.55 7.96
N GLN A 606 4.21 -25.96 8.86
CA GLN A 606 3.07 -25.15 9.32
C GLN A 606 3.23 -24.65 10.75
N ASP A 607 4.30 -25.05 11.43
CA ASP A 607 4.55 -24.68 12.82
C ASP A 607 5.10 -23.25 12.92
N ALA A 608 4.62 -22.55 13.97
CA ALA A 608 5.03 -21.18 14.26
C ALA A 608 6.53 -21.05 14.54
N GLU A 609 7.17 -22.11 15.02
CA GLU A 609 8.61 -22.14 15.29
C GLU A 609 9.42 -21.99 14.00
N THR A 610 9.08 -22.74 12.96
CA THR A 610 9.74 -22.62 11.65
C THR A 610 9.52 -21.23 11.03
N VAL A 611 8.30 -20.70 11.10
CA VAL A 611 8.00 -19.34 10.60
C VAL A 611 8.83 -18.30 11.33
N GLN A 612 8.95 -18.42 12.66
CA GLN A 612 9.78 -17.55 13.47
C GLN A 612 11.26 -17.63 13.07
N GLN A 613 11.80 -18.84 12.90
CA GLN A 613 13.20 -19.04 12.50
C GLN A 613 13.52 -18.41 11.15
N VAL A 614 12.62 -18.54 10.17
CA VAL A 614 12.74 -17.94 8.84
C VAL A 614 12.87 -16.41 8.94
N PHE A 615 11.99 -15.76 9.70
CA PHE A 615 12.04 -14.31 9.88
C PHE A 615 13.24 -13.85 10.72
N MET A 616 13.67 -14.65 11.70
CA MET A 616 14.89 -14.41 12.48
C MET A 616 16.15 -14.47 11.62
N ALA A 617 16.21 -15.38 10.66
CA ALA A 617 17.30 -15.48 9.69
C ALA A 617 17.39 -14.29 8.72
N GLY A 618 16.34 -13.47 8.69
CA GLY A 618 16.32 -12.24 7.93
C GLY A 618 15.37 -12.26 6.73
N ALA A 619 14.50 -13.25 6.60
CA ALA A 619 13.49 -13.26 5.55
C ALA A 619 12.65 -11.99 5.56
N ASP A 620 12.24 -11.56 4.37
CA ASP A 620 11.23 -10.53 4.21
C ASP A 620 9.85 -11.14 4.28
N ASP A 621 9.65 -12.33 3.73
CA ASP A 621 8.31 -12.89 3.65
C ASP A 621 8.34 -14.42 3.53
N TYR A 622 7.15 -15.02 3.59
CA TYR A 622 6.95 -16.45 3.64
C TYR A 622 5.66 -16.85 2.89
N VAL A 623 5.72 -17.97 2.16
CA VAL A 623 4.59 -18.65 1.51
C VAL A 623 4.54 -20.11 1.94
N GLN A 624 3.35 -20.56 2.33
CA GLN A 624 3.12 -21.94 2.72
C GLN A 624 2.89 -22.85 1.50
N LYS A 625 3.49 -24.04 1.48
CA LYS A 625 3.16 -25.14 0.53
C LYS A 625 1.87 -25.83 1.03
N PRO A 626 0.90 -26.17 0.17
CA PRO A 626 0.94 -26.07 -1.28
C PRO A 626 0.79 -24.63 -1.79
N ILE A 627 1.61 -24.28 -2.77
CA ILE A 627 1.71 -22.92 -3.29
C ILE A 627 0.43 -22.53 -4.01
N ARG A 628 -0.22 -21.46 -3.55
CA ARG A 628 -1.34 -20.85 -4.25
C ARG A 628 -0.82 -19.74 -5.15
N ALA A 629 -0.90 -19.95 -6.47
CA ALA A 629 -0.41 -19.00 -7.47
C ALA A 629 -0.84 -17.52 -7.22
N PRO A 630 -2.09 -17.22 -6.84
CA PRO A 630 -2.52 -15.86 -6.52
C PRO A 630 -1.76 -15.21 -5.37
N GLU A 631 -1.59 -15.95 -4.28
CA GLU A 631 -0.95 -15.49 -3.06
C GLU A 631 0.55 -15.27 -3.30
N LEU A 632 1.20 -16.22 -3.99
CA LEU A 632 2.61 -16.08 -4.38
C LEU A 632 2.84 -14.83 -5.23
N LEU A 633 2.02 -14.63 -6.26
CA LEU A 633 2.16 -13.50 -7.18
C LEU A 633 1.98 -12.15 -6.47
N ALA A 634 0.95 -12.04 -5.62
CA ALA A 634 0.70 -10.83 -4.85
C ALA A 634 1.88 -10.52 -3.92
N ARG A 635 2.43 -11.54 -3.23
CA ARG A 635 3.61 -11.37 -2.38
C ARG A 635 4.83 -10.94 -3.19
N VAL A 636 5.16 -11.64 -4.28
CA VAL A 636 6.30 -11.29 -5.14
C VAL A 636 6.22 -9.86 -5.67
N LEU A 637 5.06 -9.47 -6.22
CA LEU A 637 4.85 -8.12 -6.75
C LEU A 637 4.99 -7.05 -5.65
N ASN A 638 4.38 -7.27 -4.50
CA ASN A 638 4.46 -6.36 -3.37
C ASN A 638 5.91 -6.18 -2.90
N ARG A 639 6.71 -7.25 -2.84
CA ARG A 639 8.13 -7.17 -2.44
C ARG A 639 8.98 -6.42 -3.46
N ILE A 640 8.78 -6.64 -4.75
CA ILE A 640 9.51 -5.94 -5.82
C ILE A 640 9.15 -4.46 -5.84
N GLU A 641 7.86 -4.11 -5.82
CA GLU A 641 7.39 -2.72 -5.85
C GLU A 641 7.96 -1.92 -4.67
N ARG A 642 7.96 -2.52 -3.47
CA ARG A 642 8.51 -1.88 -2.27
C ARG A 642 10.03 -1.68 -2.34
N SER A 643 10.77 -2.67 -2.84
CA SER A 643 12.22 -2.54 -3.04
C SER A 643 12.56 -1.42 -4.03
N GLN A 644 11.87 -1.36 -5.17
CA GLN A 644 12.08 -0.33 -6.19
C GLN A 644 11.75 1.08 -5.69
N LEU A 645 10.65 1.24 -4.95
CA LEU A 645 10.28 2.51 -4.32
C LEU A 645 11.37 3.00 -3.35
N ARG A 646 11.98 2.08 -2.59
CA ARG A 646 13.07 2.41 -1.66
C ARG A 646 14.33 2.86 -2.40
N LEU A 647 14.75 2.14 -3.43
CA LEU A 647 15.90 2.50 -4.26
C LEU A 647 15.72 3.89 -4.90
N THR A 648 14.51 4.19 -5.35
CA THR A 648 14.16 5.51 -5.90
C THR A 648 14.30 6.62 -4.84
N MET A 649 13.88 6.38 -3.59
CA MET A 649 14.06 7.36 -2.50
C MET A 649 15.52 7.59 -2.14
N ILE A 650 16.33 6.52 -2.08
CA ILE A 650 17.76 6.64 -1.80
C ILE A 650 18.43 7.49 -2.89
N ALA A 651 18.10 7.23 -4.16
CA ALA A 651 18.60 8.02 -5.28
C ALA A 651 18.20 9.51 -5.18
N GLN A 652 16.93 9.79 -4.87
CA GLN A 652 16.44 11.17 -4.69
C GLN A 652 17.09 11.89 -3.51
N LYS A 653 17.26 11.20 -2.37
CA LYS A 653 17.93 11.74 -1.18
C LYS A 653 19.40 12.05 -1.46
N ASN A 654 20.09 11.15 -2.16
CA ASN A 654 21.50 11.34 -2.54
C ASN A 654 21.65 12.49 -3.53
N GLN A 655 20.71 12.67 -4.46
CA GLN A 655 20.69 13.79 -5.40
C GLN A 655 20.43 15.14 -4.69
N MET A 656 19.49 15.19 -3.74
CA MET A 656 19.26 16.39 -2.90
C MET A 656 20.45 16.76 -2.01
N LEU A 657 21.29 15.78 -1.65
CA LEU A 657 22.50 15.99 -0.86
C LEU A 657 23.70 16.39 -1.74
N SER A 658 23.72 16.06 -3.03
CA SER A 658 24.76 16.50 -3.97
C SER A 658 24.53 17.90 -4.52
N ASP A 659 23.27 18.35 -4.55
CA ASP A 659 22.87 19.69 -5.01
C ASP A 659 22.96 20.77 -3.90
N LYS A 660 23.40 20.40 -2.70
CA LYS A 660 23.71 21.29 -1.56
C LYS A 660 25.21 21.30 -1.29
#